data_AF-A0AAC9I8U6-F1
#
_entry.id   AF-A0AAC9I8U6-F1
#
_cell.length_a   1.000
_cell.length_b   1.000
_cell.length_c   1.000
_cell.angle_alpha   90.00
_cell.angle_beta   90.00
_cell.angle_gamma   90.00
#
_symmetry.space_group_name_H-M   'P 1'
#
loop_
_entity.id
_entity.type
_entity.pdbx_description
1 polymer ?
#
loop_
_entity_poly.entity_id
_entity_poly.type
_entity_poly.pdbx_seq_one_letter_code
_entity_poly.pdbx_strand_id
1 'polypeptide(L)'
;MNEFPVVPGRGLVTKVSTQLRHEFMEKNNFNVNKIAKTDLEFDDINNNIESFVGSTEIPLGIVGPILFNENEELVYCLAGTLEGALVASMNRGAKAITNSGGFSANVVWQKMCRVPMFIFNQVNEALEFKKYAIANFQDIKKVAEQYSNHAKLNEIEVIQMDSVVHVKFVYTTGDASGQNMTTSCTWHAMLYIVDKFKLDTQINPIDFIIEGNGSSDKKVSKSNIENGRGINVTAECKLTEKVINQILRTTSEKLYQCFLPSKKMTASNGMVGYNINVANTIAAIFVATGQDLASIHESSVGFLNLKKTDDGLMLQLNLTNLVIGTVGGGTQLPKQSEALELMGCLGNGKVERLAKLICGFALGLEISTYSAIVSGEFAKAHEKMGRNKPKNWLTRSELTSDFLVSTLNENHQKDIFEINIADDYLIENGIITNIASRINKKLIGFVPLNSKHQNNGENISKTKLLLKSKALDEEVIKGLHLISASIDPKLSDLFKSSKENLEFINSHIKEIEIYKYLVSVKFHFIPKYYGSKIDAKREIYFFIQEFLDYSKFRIVNSENHPEKWKKDDIFRVISVINKFHNTAEISKLEIVQEFTPWKSKDLYKKLLNLLINENEEHPNHEQLKNLLGNIDLFEEEAEAINLKKSIIHNDFNSRNIFMDYSGNPVFYDWELAVIDFKHRDIVEFLSFVLNDNFTNEDLFHYLKFHHNLNENECWLEYLKAYKYSLKVYLACRVSFYEVSGILVKYDFSKRVMNNAFKMLEMLETYE
;
A
#
# COMPACT_ATOMS: atom_id res chain seq x y z
N MET A 1 -4.00 -5.15 -56.63
CA MET A 1 -3.76 -5.31 -55.18
C MET A 1 -3.91 -3.94 -54.56
N ASN A 2 -4.71 -3.78 -53.50
CA ASN A 2 -4.76 -2.50 -52.78
C ASN A 2 -3.35 -2.23 -52.23
N GLU A 3 -2.77 -1.06 -52.52
CA GLU A 3 -1.53 -0.62 -51.90
C GLU A 3 -1.79 -0.42 -50.41
N PHE A 4 -1.30 -1.35 -49.59
CA PHE A 4 -1.36 -1.20 -48.15
C PHE A 4 -0.38 -0.09 -47.72
N PRO A 5 -0.78 0.83 -46.83
CA PRO A 5 0.12 1.86 -46.34
C PRO A 5 1.31 1.23 -45.62
N VAL A 6 2.52 1.51 -46.11
CA VAL A 6 3.78 0.96 -45.57
C VAL A 6 4.36 1.94 -44.56
N VAL A 7 4.65 1.45 -43.35
CA VAL A 7 5.35 2.21 -42.30
C VAL A 7 6.74 2.63 -42.82
N PRO A 8 7.12 3.92 -42.75
CA PRO A 8 8.39 4.38 -43.30
C PRO A 8 9.61 3.93 -42.47
N GLY A 9 10.74 3.73 -43.14
CA GLY A 9 12.04 3.51 -42.50
C GLY A 9 12.13 2.28 -41.61
N ARG A 10 11.41 1.18 -41.91
CA ARG A 10 11.25 0.02 -41.02
C ARG A 10 12.56 -0.51 -40.42
N GLY A 11 13.62 -0.62 -41.21
CA GLY A 11 14.92 -1.13 -40.76
C GLY A 11 15.89 -0.06 -40.22
N LEU A 12 15.45 1.18 -40.04
CA LEU A 12 16.31 2.28 -39.60
C LEU A 12 15.86 2.85 -38.26
N VAL A 13 16.80 2.97 -37.33
CA VAL A 13 16.62 3.61 -36.02
C VAL A 13 17.41 4.91 -36.00
N THR A 14 16.86 5.95 -36.63
CA THR A 14 17.45 7.29 -36.67
C THR A 14 16.40 8.33 -36.34
N LYS A 15 16.82 9.53 -35.96
CA LYS A 15 15.91 10.65 -35.74
C LYS A 15 14.98 10.91 -36.94
N VAL A 16 15.55 10.87 -38.15
CA VAL A 16 14.79 11.09 -39.39
C VAL A 16 13.77 9.98 -39.63
N SER A 17 14.17 8.70 -39.50
CA SER A 17 13.23 7.60 -39.73
C SER A 17 12.13 7.54 -38.67
N THR A 18 12.43 7.90 -37.43
CA THR A 18 11.45 8.00 -36.34
C THR A 18 10.47 9.14 -36.58
N GLN A 19 10.93 10.32 -37.00
CA GLN A 19 10.06 11.44 -37.34
C GLN A 19 9.09 11.07 -38.48
N LEU A 20 9.58 10.44 -39.54
CA LEU A 20 8.73 9.96 -40.63
C LEU A 20 7.65 8.98 -40.13
N ARG A 21 7.97 8.14 -39.13
CA ARG A 21 6.98 7.25 -38.50
C ARG A 21 5.96 8.02 -37.66
N HIS A 22 6.36 9.07 -36.94
CA HIS A 22 5.43 9.93 -36.21
C HIS A 22 4.47 10.67 -37.15
N GLU A 23 4.98 11.25 -38.24
CA GLU A 23 4.17 11.87 -39.29
C GLU A 23 3.20 10.87 -39.94
N PHE A 24 3.67 9.64 -40.18
CA PHE A 24 2.81 8.55 -40.64
C PHE A 24 1.70 8.23 -39.64
N MET A 25 1.99 8.18 -38.34
CA MET A 25 0.99 7.93 -37.29
C MET A 25 -0.04 9.05 -37.22
N GLU A 26 0.40 10.31 -37.27
CA GLU A 26 -0.47 11.50 -37.27
C GLU A 26 -1.39 11.51 -38.49
N LYS A 27 -0.87 11.22 -39.70
CA LYS A 27 -1.67 11.13 -40.92
C LYS A 27 -2.77 10.08 -40.84
N ASN A 28 -2.58 9.04 -40.04
CA ASN A 28 -3.55 7.97 -39.80
C ASN A 28 -4.38 8.18 -38.52
N ASN A 29 -4.34 9.37 -37.90
CA ASN A 29 -5.05 9.71 -36.66
C ASN A 29 -4.69 8.84 -35.44
N PHE A 30 -3.45 8.34 -35.36
CA PHE A 30 -2.94 7.66 -34.16
C PHE A 30 -2.24 8.64 -33.22
N ASN A 31 -2.72 8.76 -31.97
CA ASN A 31 -2.08 9.60 -30.95
C ASN A 31 -1.03 8.81 -30.16
N VAL A 32 0.24 9.13 -30.40
CA VAL A 32 1.41 8.48 -29.76
C VAL A 32 2.26 9.45 -28.95
N ASN A 33 1.74 10.64 -28.60
CA ASN A 33 2.51 11.74 -28.00
C ASN A 33 3.21 11.37 -26.69
N LYS A 34 2.67 10.42 -25.92
CA LYS A 34 3.30 9.93 -24.70
C LYS A 34 4.38 8.87 -24.99
N ILE A 35 4.13 7.99 -25.95
CA ILE A 35 5.07 6.94 -26.37
C ILE A 35 6.30 7.57 -27.01
N ALA A 36 6.10 8.60 -27.84
CA ALA A 36 7.15 9.33 -28.54
C ALA A 36 8.16 10.02 -27.62
N LYS A 37 7.80 10.25 -26.34
CA LYS A 37 8.73 10.80 -25.35
C LYS A 37 9.62 9.68 -24.83
N THR A 38 10.91 9.79 -25.10
CA THR A 38 11.91 8.79 -24.72
C THR A 38 13.25 9.48 -24.51
N ASP A 39 13.96 9.03 -23.48
CA ASP A 39 15.35 9.43 -23.21
C ASP A 39 16.34 8.37 -23.73
N LEU A 40 15.90 7.46 -24.60
CA LEU A 40 16.77 6.46 -25.22
C LEU A 40 17.53 7.10 -26.38
N GLU A 41 18.85 6.97 -26.35
CA GLU A 41 19.72 7.39 -27.45
C GLU A 41 19.65 6.38 -28.59
N PHE A 42 19.57 6.88 -29.84
CA PHE A 42 19.40 6.02 -31.02
C PHE A 42 20.54 5.02 -31.21
N ASP A 43 21.78 5.43 -30.88
CA ASP A 43 22.97 4.59 -31.01
C ASP A 43 22.93 3.39 -30.05
N ASP A 44 22.32 3.54 -28.88
CA ASP A 44 22.20 2.47 -27.87
C ASP A 44 21.19 1.38 -28.28
N ILE A 45 20.18 1.74 -29.08
CA ILE A 45 19.06 0.85 -29.43
C ILE A 45 19.05 0.37 -30.88
N ASN A 46 20.04 0.76 -31.69
CA ASN A 46 20.08 0.47 -33.13
C ASN A 46 20.07 -1.04 -33.46
N ASN A 47 20.52 -1.89 -32.52
CA ASN A 47 20.51 -3.35 -32.66
C ASN A 47 19.47 -4.05 -31.75
N ASN A 48 18.57 -3.29 -31.13
CA ASN A 48 17.61 -3.79 -30.15
C ASN A 48 16.17 -3.76 -30.66
N ILE A 49 15.88 -2.92 -31.64
CA ILE A 49 14.51 -2.71 -32.14
C ILE A 49 14.51 -2.19 -33.57
N GLU A 50 13.47 -2.52 -34.33
CA GLU A 50 13.18 -1.94 -35.64
C GLU A 50 11.93 -1.05 -35.57
N SER A 51 11.75 -0.15 -36.53
CA SER A 51 10.56 0.71 -36.62
C SER A 51 10.28 1.51 -35.33
N PHE A 52 11.32 2.02 -34.68
CA PHE A 52 11.22 2.70 -33.38
C PHE A 52 10.29 3.93 -33.43
N VAL A 53 9.35 4.00 -32.48
CA VAL A 53 8.41 5.13 -32.34
C VAL A 53 8.47 5.80 -30.96
N GLY A 54 9.34 5.29 -30.07
CA GLY A 54 9.45 5.74 -28.68
C GLY A 54 9.44 4.56 -27.70
N SER A 55 9.13 4.82 -26.43
CA SER A 55 9.27 3.83 -25.34
C SER A 55 8.11 3.83 -24.34
N THR A 56 8.00 2.74 -23.57
CA THR A 56 7.19 2.70 -22.35
C THR A 56 8.11 2.59 -21.14
N GLU A 57 7.69 3.18 -20.02
CA GLU A 57 8.41 3.09 -18.76
C GLU A 57 7.84 1.99 -17.87
N ILE A 58 8.72 1.25 -17.19
CA ILE A 58 8.34 0.25 -16.19
C ILE A 58 8.97 0.71 -14.85
N PRO A 59 8.16 0.96 -13.81
CA PRO A 59 8.68 1.36 -12.51
C PRO A 59 9.63 0.31 -11.94
N LEU A 60 10.80 0.74 -11.49
CA LEU A 60 11.76 -0.11 -10.79
C LEU A 60 11.69 0.15 -9.29
N GLY A 61 11.66 -0.93 -8.50
CA GLY A 61 11.80 -0.88 -7.04
C GLY A 61 13.05 -1.63 -6.59
N ILE A 62 13.64 -1.18 -5.48
CA ILE A 62 14.77 -1.87 -4.85
C ILE A 62 14.28 -3.02 -3.95
N VAL A 63 14.94 -4.17 -4.05
CA VAL A 63 14.71 -5.34 -3.19
C VAL A 63 16.00 -5.68 -2.45
N GLY A 64 15.93 -5.82 -1.14
CA GLY A 64 17.05 -6.25 -0.31
C GLY A 64 17.22 -5.43 0.98
N PRO A 65 18.31 -5.68 1.73
CA PRO A 65 19.37 -6.60 1.35
C PRO A 65 18.99 -8.07 1.59
N ILE A 66 19.43 -8.95 0.70
CA ILE A 66 19.46 -10.40 0.91
C ILE A 66 20.90 -10.82 1.25
N LEU A 67 21.10 -11.58 2.33
CA LEU A 67 22.42 -12.11 2.69
C LEU A 67 22.77 -13.31 1.83
N PHE A 68 23.84 -13.19 1.04
CA PHE A 68 24.37 -14.24 0.17
C PHE A 68 25.65 -14.84 0.78
N ASN A 69 25.57 -16.12 1.13
CA ASN A 69 26.56 -16.77 1.99
C ASN A 69 27.91 -17.05 1.32
N GLU A 70 27.97 -17.10 -0.01
CA GLU A 70 29.23 -17.39 -0.72
C GLU A 70 30.32 -16.34 -0.44
N ASN A 71 29.91 -15.08 -0.23
CA ASN A 71 30.82 -13.97 0.09
C ASN A 71 30.45 -13.25 1.40
N GLU A 72 29.50 -13.80 2.18
CA GLU A 72 28.90 -13.14 3.36
C GLU A 72 28.44 -11.70 3.07
N GLU A 73 27.85 -11.48 1.89
CA GLU A 73 27.56 -10.15 1.38
C GLU A 73 26.06 -9.83 1.43
N LEU A 74 25.73 -8.57 1.71
CA LEU A 74 24.37 -8.05 1.61
C LEU A 74 24.13 -7.51 0.21
N VAL A 75 23.22 -8.15 -0.53
CA VAL A 75 22.97 -7.84 -1.95
C VAL A 75 21.61 -7.22 -2.15
N TYR A 76 21.54 -6.26 -3.06
CA TYR A 76 20.29 -5.65 -3.52
C TYR A 76 20.05 -6.03 -4.98
N CYS A 77 18.79 -6.04 -5.41
CA CYS A 77 18.44 -6.07 -6.83
C CYS A 77 17.40 -5.01 -7.17
N LEU A 78 17.33 -4.66 -8.46
CA LEU A 78 16.23 -3.87 -9.00
C LEU A 78 15.19 -4.81 -9.60
N ALA A 79 13.92 -4.54 -9.30
CA ALA A 79 12.78 -5.31 -9.75
C ALA A 79 11.79 -4.36 -10.45
N GLY A 80 11.56 -4.57 -11.74
CA GLY A 80 10.63 -3.78 -12.55
C GLY A 80 9.24 -4.39 -12.62
N THR A 81 8.19 -3.65 -12.26
CA THR A 81 6.83 -4.21 -12.28
C THR A 81 5.73 -3.15 -12.28
N LEU A 82 4.56 -3.53 -12.79
CA LEU A 82 3.29 -2.81 -12.64
C LEU A 82 2.34 -3.49 -11.65
N GLU A 83 2.75 -4.61 -11.05
CA GLU A 83 1.99 -5.33 -10.04
C GLU A 83 2.24 -4.73 -8.65
N GLY A 84 1.18 -4.20 -8.04
CA GLY A 84 1.21 -3.73 -6.66
C GLY A 84 1.61 -4.85 -5.68
N ALA A 85 2.34 -4.50 -4.63
CA ALA A 85 2.85 -5.39 -3.59
C ALA A 85 3.97 -6.38 -3.97
N LEU A 86 4.32 -6.56 -5.26
CA LEU A 86 5.37 -7.51 -5.66
C LEU A 86 6.73 -7.17 -5.00
N VAL A 87 7.24 -5.95 -5.19
CA VAL A 87 8.51 -5.50 -4.61
C VAL A 87 8.49 -5.56 -3.07
N ALA A 88 7.36 -5.25 -2.44
CA ALA A 88 7.20 -5.34 -0.99
C ALA A 88 7.27 -6.80 -0.50
N SER A 89 6.67 -7.74 -1.24
CA SER A 89 6.72 -9.17 -0.94
C SER A 89 8.14 -9.72 -1.13
N MET A 90 8.84 -9.34 -2.20
CA MET A 90 10.24 -9.71 -2.41
C MET A 90 11.12 -9.20 -1.25
N ASN A 91 10.91 -7.96 -0.78
CA ASN A 91 11.61 -7.40 0.39
C ASN A 91 11.32 -8.16 1.69
N ARG A 92 10.06 -8.54 1.94
CA ARG A 92 9.69 -9.39 3.10
C ARG A 92 10.42 -10.72 3.07
N GLY A 93 10.51 -11.34 1.89
CA GLY A 93 11.26 -12.58 1.64
C GLY A 93 12.76 -12.43 1.90
N ALA A 94 13.39 -11.43 1.30
CA ALA A 94 14.81 -11.11 1.51
C ALA A 94 15.12 -10.89 2.99
N LYS A 95 14.26 -10.14 3.70
CA LYS A 95 14.38 -9.90 5.15
C LYS A 95 14.30 -11.20 5.96
N ALA A 96 13.42 -12.13 5.60
CA ALA A 96 13.29 -13.41 6.28
C ALA A 96 14.53 -14.30 6.09
N ILE A 97 15.06 -14.35 4.87
CA ILE A 97 16.30 -15.07 4.55
C ILE A 97 17.48 -14.47 5.32
N THR A 98 17.70 -13.16 5.22
CA THR A 98 18.81 -12.47 5.89
C THR A 98 18.78 -12.67 7.40
N ASN A 99 17.62 -12.53 8.04
CA ASN A 99 17.48 -12.74 9.49
C ASN A 99 17.59 -14.21 9.93
N SER A 100 17.70 -15.15 8.99
CA SER A 100 17.89 -16.57 9.28
C SER A 100 19.26 -17.09 8.82
N GLY A 101 20.22 -16.19 8.56
CA GLY A 101 21.59 -16.57 8.19
C GLY A 101 21.82 -16.70 6.69
N GLY A 102 20.97 -16.09 5.86
CA GLY A 102 21.20 -15.95 4.43
C GLY A 102 20.82 -17.18 3.60
N PHE A 103 21.19 -17.15 2.33
CA PHE A 103 21.03 -18.26 1.39
C PHE A 103 22.36 -18.65 0.74
N SER A 104 22.44 -19.91 0.32
CA SER A 104 23.52 -20.45 -0.50
C SER A 104 22.94 -20.89 -1.84
N ALA A 105 23.75 -20.86 -2.91
CA ALA A 105 23.30 -21.31 -4.22
C ALA A 105 24.42 -21.95 -5.04
N ASN A 106 24.06 -22.97 -5.83
CA ASN A 106 24.99 -23.75 -6.65
C ASN A 106 24.47 -23.90 -8.08
N VAL A 107 25.36 -23.73 -9.06
CA VAL A 107 25.07 -23.97 -10.48
C VAL A 107 25.46 -25.41 -10.84
N VAL A 108 24.55 -26.13 -11.48
CA VAL A 108 24.77 -27.52 -11.92
C VAL A 108 25.30 -27.56 -13.35
N TRP A 109 24.74 -26.74 -14.23
CA TRP A 109 25.18 -26.64 -15.62
C TRP A 109 24.89 -25.27 -16.21
N GLN A 110 25.62 -24.95 -17.27
CA GLN A 110 25.38 -23.85 -18.20
C GLN A 110 25.44 -24.44 -19.62
N LYS A 111 24.30 -24.47 -20.32
CA LYS A 111 24.18 -25.07 -21.66
C LYS A 111 23.26 -24.24 -22.52
N MET A 112 23.65 -23.88 -23.74
CA MET A 112 22.73 -23.33 -24.73
C MET A 112 22.64 -24.28 -25.93
N CYS A 113 21.43 -24.48 -26.45
CA CYS A 113 21.16 -25.53 -27.43
C CYS A 113 20.56 -24.94 -28.72
N ARG A 114 20.94 -25.51 -29.87
CA ARG A 114 20.29 -25.29 -31.16
C ARG A 114 20.11 -26.62 -31.89
N VAL A 115 18.90 -26.89 -32.40
CA VAL A 115 18.54 -28.21 -32.96
C VAL A 115 18.06 -28.08 -34.42
N PRO A 116 18.96 -28.03 -35.41
CA PRO A 116 18.60 -28.14 -36.82
C PRO A 116 17.91 -29.47 -37.15
N MET A 117 17.14 -29.44 -38.23
CA MET A 117 16.39 -30.58 -38.78
C MET A 117 16.74 -30.77 -40.24
N PHE A 118 16.96 -32.02 -40.64
CA PHE A 118 17.32 -32.44 -42.00
C PHE A 118 16.31 -33.47 -42.48
N ILE A 119 15.76 -33.30 -43.68
CA ILE A 119 14.75 -34.16 -44.26
C ILE A 119 15.36 -34.95 -45.41
N PHE A 120 15.12 -36.25 -45.45
CA PHE A 120 15.59 -37.17 -46.48
C PHE A 120 14.41 -37.88 -47.16
N ASN A 121 14.69 -38.47 -48.32
CA ASN A 121 13.69 -39.18 -49.12
C ASN A 121 13.47 -40.59 -48.57
N GLN A 122 14.53 -41.21 -48.04
CA GLN A 122 14.50 -42.56 -47.49
C GLN A 122 15.01 -42.61 -46.05
N VAL A 123 14.46 -43.54 -45.27
CA VAL A 123 14.90 -43.80 -43.89
C VAL A 123 16.38 -44.22 -43.82
N ASN A 124 16.88 -44.91 -44.84
CA ASN A 124 18.29 -45.33 -44.91
C ASN A 124 19.24 -44.14 -45.12
N GLU A 125 18.84 -43.15 -45.92
CA GLU A 125 19.60 -41.91 -46.12
C GLU A 125 19.73 -41.13 -44.81
N ALA A 126 18.62 -41.01 -44.05
CA ALA A 126 18.62 -40.40 -42.72
C ALA A 126 19.51 -41.17 -41.72
N LEU A 127 19.51 -42.51 -41.78
CA LEU A 127 20.39 -43.35 -40.96
C LEU A 127 21.87 -43.14 -41.31
N GLU A 128 22.18 -43.00 -42.59
CA GLU A 128 23.53 -42.71 -43.08
C GLU A 128 24.00 -41.32 -42.62
N PHE A 129 23.15 -40.31 -42.75
CA PHE A 129 23.42 -38.97 -42.23
C PHE A 129 23.63 -38.95 -40.71
N LYS A 130 22.82 -39.70 -39.96
CA LYS A 130 22.98 -39.85 -38.51
C LYS A 130 24.36 -40.39 -38.15
N LYS A 131 24.79 -41.48 -38.80
CA LYS A 131 26.13 -42.06 -38.60
C LYS A 131 27.23 -41.08 -38.99
N TYR A 132 27.05 -40.38 -40.11
CA TYR A 132 28.00 -39.41 -40.61
C TYR A 132 28.21 -38.24 -39.65
N ALA A 133 27.12 -37.63 -39.13
CA ALA A 133 27.21 -36.54 -38.17
C ALA A 133 27.95 -36.94 -36.90
N ILE A 134 27.68 -38.14 -36.36
CA ILE A 134 28.37 -38.68 -35.18
C ILE A 134 29.86 -38.90 -35.46
N ALA A 135 30.20 -39.54 -36.59
CA ALA A 135 31.58 -39.84 -36.95
C ALA A 135 32.43 -38.58 -37.19
N ASN A 136 31.83 -37.49 -37.66
CA ASN A 136 32.52 -36.26 -38.03
C ASN A 136 32.38 -35.13 -36.98
N PHE A 137 32.00 -35.45 -35.73
CA PHE A 137 31.78 -34.46 -34.67
C PHE A 137 32.94 -33.46 -34.51
N GLN A 138 34.21 -33.91 -34.57
CA GLN A 138 35.36 -33.02 -34.37
C GLN A 138 35.49 -31.96 -35.46
N ASP A 139 35.22 -32.31 -36.72
CA ASP A 139 35.26 -31.36 -37.83
C ASP A 139 34.08 -30.39 -37.76
N ILE A 140 32.89 -30.91 -37.40
CA ILE A 140 31.69 -30.09 -37.15
C ILE A 140 31.96 -29.06 -36.05
N LYS A 141 32.55 -29.51 -34.94
CA LYS A 141 32.94 -28.66 -33.81
C LYS A 141 33.91 -27.58 -34.25
N LYS A 142 34.95 -27.94 -34.99
CA LYS A 142 35.95 -26.99 -35.49
C LYS A 142 35.31 -25.89 -36.34
N VAL A 143 34.36 -26.23 -37.20
CA VAL A 143 33.66 -25.24 -38.03
C VAL A 143 32.72 -24.37 -37.18
N ALA A 144 31.93 -24.97 -36.28
CA ALA A 144 31.01 -24.23 -35.43
C ALA A 144 31.73 -23.17 -34.58
N GLU A 145 32.87 -23.53 -33.99
CA GLU A 145 33.66 -22.67 -33.09
C GLU A 145 34.41 -21.54 -33.83
N GLN A 146 34.51 -21.55 -35.17
CA GLN A 146 35.11 -20.44 -35.94
C GLN A 146 34.26 -19.17 -35.93
N TYR A 147 32.96 -19.28 -35.66
CA TYR A 147 32.02 -18.17 -35.73
C TYR A 147 31.74 -17.50 -34.38
N SER A 148 32.51 -17.85 -33.34
CA SER A 148 32.46 -17.16 -32.05
C SER A 148 33.73 -17.36 -31.23
N ASN A 149 34.16 -16.30 -30.53
CA ASN A 149 35.23 -16.38 -29.53
C ASN A 149 34.77 -16.93 -28.17
N HIS A 150 33.46 -17.06 -27.96
CA HIS A 150 32.86 -17.42 -26.66
C HIS A 150 32.10 -18.75 -26.70
N ALA A 151 31.52 -19.12 -27.85
CA ALA A 151 30.79 -20.38 -27.98
C ALA A 151 31.77 -21.55 -28.08
N LYS A 152 31.59 -22.57 -27.25
CA LYS A 152 32.29 -23.86 -27.40
C LYS A 152 31.27 -24.97 -27.57
N LEU A 153 31.37 -25.73 -28.65
CA LEU A 153 30.48 -26.86 -28.93
C LEU A 153 30.92 -28.05 -28.08
N ASN A 154 30.14 -28.39 -27.05
CA ASN A 154 30.50 -29.44 -26.10
C ASN A 154 30.19 -30.82 -26.68
N GLU A 155 28.99 -30.96 -27.25
CA GLU A 155 28.47 -32.24 -27.75
C GLU A 155 27.42 -32.01 -28.85
N ILE A 156 27.20 -33.04 -29.66
CA ILE A 156 26.02 -33.17 -30.52
C ILE A 156 25.24 -34.42 -30.13
N GLU A 157 23.91 -34.31 -30.10
CA GLU A 157 23.01 -35.44 -29.93
C GLU A 157 22.19 -35.59 -31.22
N VAL A 158 22.24 -36.77 -31.86
CA VAL A 158 21.60 -37.01 -33.16
C VAL A 158 20.39 -37.93 -33.01
N ILE A 159 19.20 -37.38 -33.25
CA ILE A 159 17.92 -38.05 -33.09
C ILE A 159 17.31 -38.24 -34.49
N GLN A 160 17.07 -39.48 -34.88
CA GLN A 160 16.38 -39.80 -36.13
C GLN A 160 14.93 -40.17 -35.85
N MET A 161 14.02 -39.62 -36.64
CA MET A 161 12.60 -39.97 -36.68
C MET A 161 12.23 -40.20 -38.15
N ASP A 162 12.00 -41.46 -38.54
CA ASP A 162 11.77 -41.86 -39.93
C ASP A 162 12.89 -41.36 -40.88
N SER A 163 12.52 -40.61 -41.92
CA SER A 163 13.47 -39.99 -42.86
C SER A 163 13.92 -38.58 -42.43
N VAL A 164 13.70 -38.20 -41.16
CA VAL A 164 14.09 -36.90 -40.61
C VAL A 164 15.17 -37.09 -39.54
N VAL A 165 16.18 -36.23 -39.55
CA VAL A 165 17.25 -36.20 -38.54
C VAL A 165 17.27 -34.84 -37.86
N HIS A 166 17.21 -34.84 -36.54
CA HIS A 166 17.47 -33.70 -35.68
C HIS A 166 18.89 -33.82 -35.11
N VAL A 167 19.69 -32.76 -35.23
CA VAL A 167 21.03 -32.72 -34.64
C VAL A 167 21.04 -31.62 -33.59
N LYS A 168 21.08 -32.00 -32.31
CA LYS A 168 21.10 -31.05 -31.20
C LYS A 168 22.53 -30.67 -30.86
N PHE A 169 22.89 -29.44 -31.15
CA PHE A 169 24.16 -28.84 -30.79
C PHE A 169 24.05 -28.24 -29.39
N VAL A 170 24.98 -28.60 -28.50
CA VAL A 170 25.01 -28.13 -27.10
C VAL A 170 26.29 -27.34 -26.85
N TYR A 171 26.15 -26.08 -26.48
CA TYR A 171 27.24 -25.13 -26.31
C TYR A 171 27.41 -24.67 -24.86
N THR A 172 28.63 -24.32 -24.47
CA THR A 172 28.85 -23.26 -23.46
C THR A 172 28.99 -21.91 -24.16
N THR A 173 28.57 -20.82 -23.51
CA THR A 173 28.41 -19.51 -24.18
C THR A 173 29.08 -18.35 -23.45
N GLY A 174 29.98 -18.64 -22.51
CA GLY A 174 30.55 -17.64 -21.62
C GLY A 174 29.45 -16.92 -20.85
N ASP A 175 29.51 -15.59 -20.82
CA ASP A 175 28.59 -14.74 -20.07
C ASP A 175 27.38 -14.24 -20.88
N ALA A 176 27.30 -14.58 -22.17
CA ALA A 176 26.13 -14.28 -22.99
C ALA A 176 25.05 -15.34 -22.80
N SER A 177 23.77 -14.95 -22.93
CA SER A 177 22.66 -15.93 -23.01
C SER A 177 22.84 -16.90 -24.18
N GLY A 178 23.47 -16.43 -25.25
CA GLY A 178 24.03 -17.26 -26.30
C GLY A 178 23.07 -17.66 -27.42
N GLN A 179 21.79 -17.29 -27.37
CA GLN A 179 20.78 -17.70 -28.38
C GLN A 179 21.17 -17.31 -29.82
N ASN A 180 21.61 -16.06 -30.06
CA ASN A 180 22.00 -15.59 -31.39
C ASN A 180 23.33 -16.20 -31.84
N MET A 181 24.28 -16.30 -30.90
CA MET A 181 25.61 -16.82 -31.14
C MET A 181 25.57 -18.30 -31.55
N THR A 182 24.80 -19.13 -30.83
CA THR A 182 24.66 -20.56 -31.18
C THR A 182 23.91 -20.76 -32.49
N THR A 183 22.99 -19.86 -32.86
CA THR A 183 22.35 -19.89 -34.19
C THR A 183 23.38 -19.69 -35.31
N SER A 184 24.28 -18.70 -35.18
CA SER A 184 25.33 -18.48 -36.18
C SER A 184 26.31 -19.65 -36.26
N CYS A 185 26.84 -20.11 -35.12
CA CYS A 185 27.72 -21.28 -35.05
C CYS A 185 27.08 -22.52 -35.70
N THR A 186 25.85 -22.84 -35.33
CA THR A 186 25.13 -24.01 -35.85
C THR A 186 24.76 -23.86 -37.33
N TRP A 187 24.43 -22.65 -37.80
CA TRP A 187 24.12 -22.42 -39.22
C TRP A 187 25.32 -22.78 -40.11
N HIS A 188 26.51 -22.31 -39.76
CA HIS A 188 27.70 -22.62 -40.54
C HIS A 188 28.15 -24.08 -40.39
N ALA A 189 28.01 -24.68 -39.20
CA ALA A 189 28.26 -26.10 -39.02
C ALA A 189 27.30 -26.96 -39.85
N MET A 190 26.02 -26.57 -39.92
CA MET A 190 24.99 -27.24 -40.72
C MET A 190 25.31 -27.20 -42.21
N LEU A 191 25.64 -26.02 -42.75
CA LEU A 191 26.04 -25.89 -44.16
C LEU A 191 27.25 -26.77 -44.48
N TYR A 192 28.26 -26.76 -43.60
CA TYR A 192 29.43 -27.62 -43.73
C TYR A 192 29.08 -29.11 -43.76
N ILE A 193 28.23 -29.58 -42.83
CA ILE A 193 27.83 -31.00 -42.77
C ILE A 193 27.08 -31.39 -44.04
N VAL A 194 26.16 -30.55 -44.53
CA VAL A 194 25.38 -30.84 -45.74
C VAL A 194 26.29 -30.95 -46.95
N ASP A 195 27.20 -29.99 -47.15
CA ASP A 195 28.11 -29.98 -48.28
C ASP A 195 29.05 -31.19 -48.26
N LYS A 196 29.63 -31.50 -47.09
CA LYS A 196 30.54 -32.64 -46.94
C LYS A 196 29.85 -33.98 -47.07
N PHE A 197 28.68 -34.14 -46.44
CA PHE A 197 27.88 -35.36 -46.55
C PHE A 197 27.51 -35.66 -48.01
N LYS A 198 27.08 -34.63 -48.75
CA LYS A 198 26.74 -34.77 -50.16
C LYS A 198 27.93 -35.19 -51.02
N LEU A 199 29.09 -34.59 -50.78
CA LEU A 199 30.33 -34.95 -51.49
C LEU A 199 30.75 -36.40 -51.23
N ASP A 200 30.69 -36.84 -49.98
CA ASP A 200 31.22 -38.15 -49.56
C ASP A 200 30.27 -39.32 -49.88
N THR A 201 28.94 -39.09 -49.83
CA THR A 201 27.93 -40.16 -49.94
C THR A 201 27.10 -40.10 -51.22
N GLN A 202 27.13 -38.98 -51.94
CA GLN A 202 26.24 -38.67 -53.07
C GLN A 202 24.73 -38.60 -52.69
N ILE A 203 24.41 -38.56 -51.39
CA ILE A 203 23.05 -38.38 -50.88
C ILE A 203 22.80 -36.89 -50.64
N ASN A 204 21.68 -36.37 -51.12
CA ASN A 204 21.28 -34.98 -50.93
C ASN A 204 20.06 -34.91 -50.00
N PRO A 205 20.13 -34.18 -48.87
CA PRO A 205 18.93 -33.86 -48.10
C PRO A 205 17.89 -33.16 -48.99
N ILE A 206 16.61 -33.47 -48.80
CA ILE A 206 15.49 -32.78 -49.47
C ILE A 206 15.48 -31.31 -49.04
N ASP A 207 15.55 -31.09 -47.73
CA ASP A 207 15.54 -29.76 -47.13
C ASP A 207 16.18 -29.83 -45.75
N PHE A 208 16.60 -28.68 -45.23
CA PHE A 208 17.08 -28.54 -43.87
C PHE A 208 16.80 -27.15 -43.32
N ILE A 209 16.50 -27.09 -42.02
CA ILE A 209 16.21 -25.84 -41.31
C ILE A 209 17.02 -25.75 -40.03
N ILE A 210 17.31 -24.51 -39.61
CA ILE A 210 18.15 -24.24 -38.44
C ILE A 210 17.52 -24.64 -37.10
N GLU A 211 16.19 -24.77 -37.05
CA GLU A 211 15.44 -25.10 -35.84
C GLU A 211 14.27 -26.03 -36.17
N GLY A 212 14.40 -27.31 -35.82
CA GLY A 212 13.34 -28.32 -35.85
C GLY A 212 12.42 -28.30 -34.63
N ASN A 213 12.44 -27.21 -33.86
CA ASN A 213 11.77 -27.03 -32.57
C ASN A 213 12.29 -27.92 -31.43
N GLY A 214 13.41 -28.63 -31.64
CA GLY A 214 14.04 -29.50 -30.64
C GLY A 214 14.76 -28.72 -29.53
N SER A 215 15.20 -27.48 -29.79
CA SER A 215 15.79 -26.62 -28.75
C SER A 215 14.75 -26.18 -27.72
N SER A 216 13.47 -26.22 -28.12
CA SER A 216 12.35 -25.67 -27.35
C SER A 216 12.61 -24.21 -26.91
N ASP A 217 13.29 -23.43 -27.76
CA ASP A 217 13.67 -22.03 -27.51
C ASP A 217 12.42 -21.16 -27.39
N LYS A 218 12.22 -20.56 -26.20
CA LYS A 218 11.01 -19.83 -25.83
C LYS A 218 9.79 -20.75 -25.77
N LYS A 219 9.95 -21.98 -25.24
CA LYS A 219 8.85 -22.90 -24.88
C LYS A 219 9.18 -23.64 -23.58
N VAL A 220 8.14 -24.01 -22.83
CA VAL A 220 8.30 -24.93 -21.68
C VAL A 220 8.45 -26.35 -22.21
N SER A 221 9.53 -27.04 -21.80
CA SER A 221 9.86 -28.37 -22.30
C SER A 221 10.42 -29.26 -21.20
N LYS A 222 9.88 -30.48 -21.10
CA LYS A 222 10.42 -31.53 -20.22
C LYS A 222 11.86 -31.91 -20.62
N SER A 223 12.16 -31.90 -21.92
CA SER A 223 13.51 -32.20 -22.40
C SER A 223 14.53 -31.15 -21.91
N ASN A 224 14.15 -29.86 -21.84
CA ASN A 224 15.05 -28.83 -21.30
C ASN A 224 15.32 -29.07 -19.81
N ILE A 225 14.30 -29.47 -19.04
CA ILE A 225 14.43 -29.79 -17.61
C ILE A 225 15.41 -30.96 -17.39
N GLU A 226 15.32 -32.00 -18.22
CA GLU A 226 16.09 -33.23 -18.05
C GLU A 226 17.49 -33.14 -18.65
N ASN A 227 17.64 -32.51 -19.82
CA ASN A 227 18.88 -32.51 -20.60
C ASN A 227 19.66 -31.18 -20.54
N GLY A 228 19.04 -30.15 -19.98
CA GLY A 228 19.61 -28.83 -19.76
C GLY A 228 19.42 -27.86 -20.93
N ARG A 229 19.03 -26.62 -20.58
CA ARG A 229 19.08 -25.43 -21.43
C ARG A 229 19.17 -24.19 -20.53
N GLY A 230 19.92 -23.16 -20.90
CA GLY A 230 20.27 -22.08 -19.98
C GLY A 230 21.12 -22.59 -18.81
N ILE A 231 20.84 -22.06 -17.63
CA ILE A 231 21.54 -22.36 -16.38
C ILE A 231 20.61 -23.12 -15.45
N ASN A 232 21.08 -24.24 -14.90
CA ASN A 232 20.44 -24.90 -13.78
C ASN A 232 21.08 -24.44 -12.48
N VAL A 233 20.30 -23.79 -11.62
CA VAL A 233 20.76 -23.22 -10.36
C VAL A 233 19.81 -23.61 -9.23
N THR A 234 20.39 -23.98 -8.11
CA THR A 234 19.65 -24.30 -6.88
C THR A 234 20.04 -23.33 -5.79
N ALA A 235 19.07 -22.63 -5.20
CA ALA A 235 19.23 -21.84 -3.99
C ALA A 235 18.59 -22.53 -2.80
N GLU A 236 19.19 -22.43 -1.63
CA GLU A 236 18.67 -22.97 -0.38
C GLU A 236 18.88 -22.01 0.80
N CYS A 237 17.94 -22.04 1.74
CA CYS A 237 18.04 -21.32 3.00
C CYS A 237 17.35 -22.09 4.13
N LYS A 238 17.77 -21.81 5.36
CA LYS A 238 17.10 -22.27 6.57
C LYS A 238 16.38 -21.09 7.20
N LEU A 239 15.12 -21.27 7.58
CA LEU A 239 14.33 -20.28 8.31
C LEU A 239 14.09 -20.77 9.73
N THR A 240 14.36 -19.92 10.70
CA THR A 240 14.08 -20.23 12.12
C THR A 240 12.60 -20.03 12.42
N GLU A 241 12.07 -20.80 13.38
CA GLU A 241 10.68 -20.66 13.82
C GLU A 241 10.38 -19.23 14.30
N LYS A 242 11.35 -18.58 14.96
CA LYS A 242 11.24 -17.17 15.37
C LYS A 242 10.99 -16.24 14.18
N VAL A 243 11.77 -16.38 13.11
CA VAL A 243 11.62 -15.55 11.91
C VAL A 243 10.33 -15.86 11.17
N ILE A 244 9.94 -17.12 11.07
CA ILE A 244 8.67 -17.53 10.45
C ILE A 244 7.50 -16.87 11.18
N ASN A 245 7.48 -16.88 12.51
CA ASN A 245 6.41 -16.25 13.29
C ASN A 245 6.43 -14.71 13.16
N GLN A 246 7.59 -14.08 13.36
CA GLN A 246 7.68 -12.61 13.44
C GLN A 246 7.54 -11.91 12.09
N ILE A 247 8.14 -12.48 11.03
CA ILE A 247 8.22 -11.85 9.71
C ILE A 247 7.15 -12.42 8.79
N LEU A 248 7.01 -13.75 8.76
CA LEU A 248 6.10 -14.45 7.84
C LEU A 248 4.69 -14.67 8.43
N ARG A 249 4.50 -14.38 9.72
CA ARG A 249 3.20 -14.37 10.42
C ARG A 249 2.45 -15.69 10.25
N THR A 250 3.19 -16.79 10.36
CA THR A 250 2.71 -18.18 10.27
C THR A 250 3.64 -19.07 11.10
N THR A 251 3.50 -20.40 11.02
CA THR A 251 4.38 -21.38 11.67
C THR A 251 4.99 -22.34 10.65
N SER A 252 6.16 -22.93 10.95
CA SER A 252 6.75 -23.96 10.08
C SER A 252 5.83 -25.16 9.88
N GLU A 253 5.08 -25.53 10.93
CA GLU A 253 4.12 -26.62 10.89
C GLU A 253 3.01 -26.36 9.88
N LYS A 254 2.40 -25.18 9.94
CA LYS A 254 1.32 -24.83 9.03
C LYS A 254 1.80 -24.75 7.58
N LEU A 255 2.96 -24.16 7.35
CA LEU A 255 3.60 -24.12 6.02
C LEU A 255 3.81 -25.53 5.46
N TYR A 256 4.36 -26.43 6.27
CA TYR A 256 4.65 -27.80 5.86
C TYR A 256 3.37 -28.62 5.61
N GLN A 257 2.37 -28.52 6.49
CA GLN A 257 1.09 -29.21 6.35
C GLN A 257 0.35 -28.81 5.06
N CYS A 258 0.36 -27.53 4.68
CA CYS A 258 -0.28 -27.06 3.45
C CYS A 258 0.49 -27.43 2.17
N PHE A 259 1.78 -27.77 2.28
CA PHE A 259 2.67 -27.88 1.12
C PHE A 259 2.40 -29.13 0.27
N LEU A 260 2.31 -30.29 0.92
CA LEU A 260 2.10 -31.56 0.21
C LEU A 260 0.74 -31.64 -0.50
N PRO A 261 -0.39 -31.21 0.12
CA PRO A 261 -1.68 -31.15 -0.58
C PRO A 261 -1.63 -30.23 -1.81
N SER A 262 -1.01 -29.05 -1.68
CA SER A 262 -0.87 -28.11 -2.80
C SER A 262 -0.05 -28.73 -3.93
N LYS A 263 1.09 -29.35 -3.62
CA LYS A 263 1.95 -30.04 -4.61
C LYS A 263 1.24 -31.17 -5.34
N LYS A 264 0.41 -31.95 -4.65
CA LYS A 264 -0.41 -33.01 -5.27
C LYS A 264 -1.42 -32.44 -6.27
N MET A 265 -2.11 -31.35 -5.91
CA MET A 265 -3.07 -30.69 -6.81
C MET A 265 -2.38 -30.09 -8.05
N THR A 266 -1.22 -29.48 -7.87
CA THR A 266 -0.42 -28.94 -8.98
C THR A 266 -0.01 -30.03 -9.97
N ALA A 267 0.41 -31.20 -9.45
CA ALA A 267 0.74 -32.35 -10.29
C ALA A 267 -0.47 -32.88 -11.08
N SER A 268 -1.66 -32.97 -10.47
CA SER A 268 -2.88 -33.39 -11.18
C SER A 268 -3.33 -32.41 -12.24
N ASN A 269 -3.02 -31.12 -12.08
CA ASN A 269 -3.34 -30.07 -13.05
C ASN A 269 -2.33 -29.99 -14.21
N GLY A 270 -1.25 -30.78 -14.19
CA GLY A 270 -0.23 -30.78 -15.24
C GLY A 270 0.72 -29.58 -15.22
N MET A 271 0.83 -28.87 -14.10
CA MET A 271 1.79 -27.77 -13.98
C MET A 271 3.23 -28.30 -13.95
N VAL A 272 4.09 -27.65 -14.74
CA VAL A 272 5.48 -28.04 -14.93
C VAL A 272 6.36 -27.34 -13.90
N GLY A 273 6.82 -28.11 -12.90
CA GLY A 273 7.58 -27.58 -11.76
C GLY A 273 6.66 -26.97 -10.70
N TYR A 274 6.73 -27.48 -9.47
CA TYR A 274 5.94 -26.92 -8.37
C TYR A 274 6.62 -25.66 -7.82
N ASN A 275 5.97 -24.51 -7.93
CA ASN A 275 6.35 -23.23 -7.37
C ASN A 275 5.09 -22.37 -7.18
N ILE A 276 5.22 -21.19 -6.57
CA ILE A 276 4.10 -20.31 -6.24
C ILE A 276 3.99 -19.15 -7.24
N ASN A 277 5.06 -18.38 -7.43
CA ASN A 277 5.11 -17.22 -8.31
C ASN A 277 6.54 -16.84 -8.75
N VAL A 278 7.41 -17.83 -9.03
CA VAL A 278 8.75 -17.63 -9.60
C VAL A 278 8.73 -16.69 -10.82
N ALA A 279 7.73 -16.83 -11.70
CA ALA A 279 7.60 -16.01 -12.90
C ALA A 279 7.56 -14.50 -12.62
N ASN A 280 7.00 -14.08 -11.48
CA ASN A 280 7.00 -12.67 -11.09
C ASN A 280 8.41 -12.15 -10.80
N THR A 281 9.24 -12.95 -10.10
CA THR A 281 10.63 -12.55 -9.83
C THR A 281 11.44 -12.53 -11.12
N ILE A 282 11.30 -13.57 -11.95
CA ILE A 282 12.01 -13.66 -13.23
C ILE A 282 11.66 -12.46 -14.11
N ALA A 283 10.37 -12.17 -14.32
CA ALA A 283 9.94 -11.03 -15.11
C ALA A 283 10.47 -9.70 -14.55
N ALA A 284 10.41 -9.51 -13.23
CA ALA A 284 10.80 -8.26 -12.61
C ALA A 284 12.32 -8.01 -12.68
N ILE A 285 13.15 -9.03 -12.49
CA ILE A 285 14.59 -8.88 -12.62
C ILE A 285 14.99 -8.81 -14.10
N PHE A 286 14.35 -9.59 -14.98
CA PHE A 286 14.68 -9.61 -16.41
C PHE A 286 14.50 -8.25 -17.07
N VAL A 287 13.39 -7.57 -16.78
CA VAL A 287 13.13 -6.25 -17.33
C VAL A 287 14.08 -5.19 -16.78
N ALA A 288 14.46 -5.30 -15.50
CA ALA A 288 15.41 -4.39 -14.88
C ALA A 288 16.83 -4.59 -15.39
N THR A 289 17.22 -5.83 -15.74
CA THR A 289 18.60 -6.21 -16.08
C THR A 289 18.83 -6.50 -17.56
N GLY A 290 17.85 -6.19 -18.43
CA GLY A 290 18.02 -6.28 -19.89
C GLY A 290 18.07 -7.69 -20.46
N GLN A 291 17.44 -8.65 -19.78
CA GLN A 291 17.33 -10.04 -20.24
C GLN A 291 16.21 -10.20 -21.27
N ASP A 292 16.17 -11.33 -21.98
CA ASP A 292 15.11 -11.60 -22.96
C ASP A 292 13.79 -11.91 -22.26
N LEU A 293 12.82 -10.98 -22.37
CA LEU A 293 11.49 -11.14 -21.77
C LEU A 293 10.71 -12.31 -22.37
N ALA A 294 11.00 -12.71 -23.61
CA ALA A 294 10.38 -13.88 -24.21
C ALA A 294 10.96 -15.20 -23.68
N SER A 295 11.98 -15.16 -22.81
CA SER A 295 12.51 -16.31 -22.09
C SER A 295 12.00 -16.41 -20.65
N ILE A 296 11.04 -15.55 -20.24
CA ILE A 296 10.47 -15.59 -18.88
C ILE A 296 9.85 -16.95 -18.58
N HIS A 297 8.96 -17.46 -19.43
CA HIS A 297 8.21 -18.70 -19.13
C HIS A 297 9.11 -19.94 -19.06
N GLU A 298 10.14 -20.04 -19.91
CA GLU A 298 11.11 -21.13 -19.84
C GLU A 298 12.04 -20.99 -18.61
N SER A 299 12.45 -19.77 -18.28
CA SER A 299 13.29 -19.48 -17.10
C SER A 299 12.54 -19.60 -15.77
N SER A 300 11.22 -19.58 -15.82
CA SER A 300 10.34 -19.67 -14.64
C SER A 300 10.01 -21.10 -14.22
N VAL A 301 10.58 -22.10 -14.89
CA VAL A 301 10.41 -23.51 -14.50
C VAL A 301 11.20 -23.76 -13.21
N GLY A 302 10.48 -23.72 -12.09
CA GLY A 302 11.03 -23.85 -10.74
C GLY A 302 10.45 -25.03 -9.96
N PHE A 303 11.30 -25.68 -9.17
CA PHE A 303 10.94 -26.72 -8.22
C PHE A 303 11.26 -26.26 -6.79
N LEU A 304 10.23 -25.84 -6.07
CA LEU A 304 10.29 -25.53 -4.64
C LEU A 304 10.15 -26.82 -3.84
N ASN A 305 10.98 -26.98 -2.81
CA ASN A 305 10.94 -28.07 -1.84
C ASN A 305 11.10 -27.53 -0.42
N LEU A 306 10.38 -28.14 0.52
CA LEU A 306 10.40 -27.80 1.94
C LEU A 306 10.78 -29.04 2.76
N LYS A 307 11.58 -28.85 3.81
CA LYS A 307 11.91 -29.88 4.80
C LYS A 307 11.89 -29.28 6.20
N LYS A 308 11.18 -29.94 7.12
CA LYS A 308 11.21 -29.60 8.55
C LYS A 308 12.62 -29.74 9.13
N THR A 309 13.02 -28.80 9.97
CA THR A 309 14.20 -28.90 10.85
C THR A 309 13.78 -28.77 12.31
N ASP A 310 14.67 -29.09 13.24
CA ASP A 310 14.38 -29.06 14.68
C ASP A 310 13.95 -27.67 15.18
N ASP A 311 14.41 -26.61 14.50
CA ASP A 311 14.25 -25.21 14.85
C ASP A 311 13.52 -24.38 13.78
N GLY A 312 12.88 -25.03 12.79
CA GLY A 312 12.11 -24.33 11.75
C GLY A 312 11.96 -25.10 10.45
N LEU A 313 12.38 -24.49 9.33
CA LEU A 313 12.14 -25.01 7.99
C LEU A 313 13.32 -24.74 7.05
N MET A 314 13.77 -25.76 6.34
CA MET A 314 14.70 -25.63 5.22
C MET A 314 13.91 -25.57 3.91
N LEU A 315 14.26 -24.62 3.06
CA LEU A 315 13.64 -24.44 1.75
C LEU A 315 14.70 -24.47 0.67
N GLN A 316 14.34 -25.02 -0.47
CA GLN A 316 15.18 -25.11 -1.64
C GLN A 316 14.37 -24.80 -2.90
N LEU A 317 14.88 -23.93 -3.75
CA LEU A 317 14.32 -23.64 -5.07
C LEU A 317 15.35 -24.04 -6.13
N ASN A 318 14.95 -24.90 -7.06
CA ASN A 318 15.74 -25.24 -8.23
C ASN A 318 15.11 -24.63 -9.49
N LEU A 319 15.84 -23.75 -10.17
CA LEU A 319 15.50 -23.22 -11.49
C LEU A 319 16.29 -24.03 -12.52
N THR A 320 15.60 -24.78 -13.37
CA THR A 320 16.28 -25.76 -14.26
C THR A 320 16.79 -25.16 -15.55
N ASN A 321 16.11 -24.10 -16.01
CA ASN A 321 16.25 -23.60 -17.38
C ASN A 321 16.46 -22.07 -17.46
N LEU A 322 17.25 -21.49 -16.55
CA LEU A 322 17.40 -20.03 -16.45
C LEU A 322 18.23 -19.46 -17.60
N VAL A 323 17.60 -18.69 -18.50
CA VAL A 323 18.25 -18.17 -19.71
C VAL A 323 18.57 -16.70 -19.51
N ILE A 324 19.83 -16.43 -19.20
CA ILE A 324 20.31 -15.11 -18.81
C ILE A 324 21.69 -14.84 -19.41
N GLY A 325 22.07 -13.57 -19.45
CA GLY A 325 23.42 -13.12 -19.75
C GLY A 325 23.78 -11.86 -18.98
N THR A 326 25.07 -11.61 -18.84
CA THR A 326 25.63 -10.38 -18.25
C THR A 326 26.35 -9.52 -19.29
N VAL A 327 26.35 -9.98 -20.55
CA VAL A 327 26.82 -9.27 -21.74
C VAL A 327 25.87 -9.49 -22.92
N GLY A 328 25.78 -8.49 -23.80
CA GLY A 328 25.01 -8.54 -25.05
C GLY A 328 23.50 -8.32 -24.87
N GLY A 329 22.80 -8.15 -25.99
CA GLY A 329 21.35 -7.90 -25.98
C GLY A 329 20.99 -6.61 -25.25
N GLY A 330 19.98 -6.67 -24.37
CA GLY A 330 19.52 -5.51 -23.60
C GLY A 330 20.42 -5.14 -22.42
N THR A 331 21.40 -5.97 -22.06
CA THR A 331 22.28 -5.74 -20.89
C THR A 331 23.20 -4.54 -21.04
N GLN A 332 23.43 -4.08 -22.28
CA GLN A 332 24.29 -2.93 -22.60
C GLN A 332 23.55 -1.60 -22.56
N LEU A 333 22.21 -1.61 -22.49
CA LEU A 333 21.44 -0.38 -22.37
C LEU A 333 21.77 0.29 -21.02
N PRO A 334 21.97 1.62 -20.97
CA PRO A 334 22.51 2.29 -19.79
C PRO A 334 21.78 1.94 -18.48
N LYS A 335 20.45 2.04 -18.46
CA LYS A 335 19.62 1.77 -17.28
C LYS A 335 19.71 0.30 -16.82
N GLN A 336 19.77 -0.63 -17.76
CA GLN A 336 19.89 -2.07 -17.49
C GLN A 336 21.30 -2.44 -17.00
N SER A 337 22.32 -1.77 -17.52
CA SER A 337 23.71 -1.95 -17.07
C SER A 337 23.91 -1.48 -15.64
N GLU A 338 23.30 -0.35 -15.24
CA GLU A 338 23.31 0.13 -13.84
C GLU A 338 22.66 -0.88 -12.89
N ALA A 339 21.55 -1.50 -13.31
CA ALA A 339 20.89 -2.55 -12.52
C ALA A 339 21.78 -3.79 -12.31
N LEU A 340 22.49 -4.21 -13.36
CA LEU A 340 23.47 -5.30 -13.28
C LEU A 340 24.68 -4.93 -12.42
N GLU A 341 25.17 -3.69 -12.52
CA GLU A 341 26.28 -3.19 -11.72
C GLU A 341 25.94 -3.14 -10.23
N LEU A 342 24.72 -2.69 -9.88
CA LEU A 342 24.19 -2.72 -8.52
C LEU A 342 24.19 -4.13 -7.91
N MET A 343 23.97 -5.16 -8.73
CA MET A 343 24.04 -6.57 -8.31
C MET A 343 25.47 -7.15 -8.31
N GLY A 344 26.46 -6.39 -8.79
CA GLY A 344 27.83 -6.87 -9.02
C GLY A 344 27.93 -7.89 -10.16
N CYS A 345 27.00 -7.82 -11.11
CA CYS A 345 26.77 -8.81 -12.16
C CYS A 345 27.05 -8.31 -13.58
N LEU A 346 27.48 -7.05 -13.78
CA LEU A 346 27.78 -6.54 -15.12
C LEU A 346 29.10 -7.12 -15.67
N GLY A 347 29.10 -7.57 -16.93
CA GLY A 347 30.31 -7.96 -17.65
C GLY A 347 30.70 -9.44 -17.56
N ASN A 348 31.95 -9.74 -17.89
CA ASN A 348 32.49 -11.10 -18.01
C ASN A 348 32.75 -11.76 -16.63
N GLY A 349 32.60 -13.08 -16.55
CA GLY A 349 32.80 -13.90 -15.36
C GLY A 349 31.71 -13.73 -14.29
N LYS A 350 30.51 -13.28 -14.67
CA LYS A 350 29.45 -12.86 -13.75
C LYS A 350 28.13 -13.60 -13.93
N VAL A 351 27.95 -14.38 -14.99
CA VAL A 351 26.66 -15.03 -15.27
C VAL A 351 26.22 -16.02 -14.19
N GLU A 352 27.15 -16.79 -13.60
CA GLU A 352 26.83 -17.70 -12.50
C GLU A 352 26.36 -16.94 -11.24
N ARG A 353 27.03 -15.83 -10.94
CA ARG A 353 26.62 -14.94 -9.84
C ARG A 353 25.20 -14.44 -10.08
N LEU A 354 24.90 -13.95 -11.29
CA LEU A 354 23.56 -13.49 -11.64
C LEU A 354 22.52 -14.61 -11.47
N ALA A 355 22.83 -15.84 -11.91
CA ALA A 355 21.94 -16.99 -11.73
C ALA A 355 21.65 -17.29 -10.26
N LYS A 356 22.69 -17.30 -9.41
CA LYS A 356 22.60 -17.53 -7.96
C LYS A 356 21.74 -16.46 -7.29
N LEU A 357 21.94 -15.19 -7.62
CA LEU A 357 21.16 -14.08 -7.07
C LEU A 357 19.70 -14.12 -7.51
N ILE A 358 19.42 -14.35 -8.81
CA ILE A 358 18.04 -14.50 -9.30
C ILE A 358 17.33 -15.62 -8.55
N CYS A 359 17.99 -16.78 -8.38
CA CYS A 359 17.42 -17.91 -7.66
C CYS A 359 17.17 -17.59 -6.17
N GLY A 360 18.10 -16.88 -5.51
CA GLY A 360 17.95 -16.43 -4.13
C GLY A 360 16.79 -15.45 -3.92
N PHE A 361 16.67 -14.42 -4.77
CA PHE A 361 15.54 -13.50 -4.72
C PHE A 361 14.21 -14.18 -5.05
N ALA A 362 14.21 -15.14 -5.99
CA ALA A 362 13.02 -15.93 -6.32
C ALA A 362 12.61 -16.81 -5.13
N LEU A 363 13.57 -17.46 -4.45
CA LEU A 363 13.32 -18.20 -3.21
C LEU A 363 12.72 -17.29 -2.13
N GLY A 364 13.22 -16.05 -2.00
CA GLY A 364 12.64 -15.04 -1.10
C GLY A 364 11.18 -14.74 -1.42
N LEU A 365 10.82 -14.53 -2.68
CA LEU A 365 9.44 -14.30 -3.08
C LEU A 365 8.55 -15.52 -2.82
N GLU A 366 9.03 -16.73 -3.13
CA GLU A 366 8.32 -17.98 -2.86
C GLU A 366 7.98 -18.09 -1.37
N ILE A 367 8.96 -17.87 -0.49
CA ILE A 367 8.78 -17.87 0.97
C ILE A 367 7.70 -16.88 1.40
N SER A 368 7.81 -15.63 0.95
CA SER A 368 6.89 -14.56 1.35
C SER A 368 5.47 -14.83 0.88
N THR A 369 5.33 -15.17 -0.41
CA THR A 369 4.02 -15.38 -1.04
C THR A 369 3.33 -16.62 -0.48
N TYR A 370 4.06 -17.73 -0.37
CA TYR A 370 3.53 -18.96 0.21
C TYR A 370 3.06 -18.73 1.65
N SER A 371 3.84 -18.00 2.44
CA SER A 371 3.48 -17.66 3.82
C SER A 371 2.23 -16.78 3.90
N ALA A 372 2.10 -15.78 3.01
CA ALA A 372 0.92 -14.93 2.95
C ALA A 372 -0.35 -15.71 2.56
N ILE A 373 -0.23 -16.71 1.67
CA ILE A 373 -1.34 -17.60 1.30
C ILE A 373 -1.76 -18.43 2.51
N VAL A 374 -0.80 -19.07 3.18
CA VAL A 374 -1.05 -19.95 4.33
C VAL A 374 -1.56 -19.19 5.56
N SER A 375 -1.14 -17.94 5.77
CA SER A 375 -1.63 -17.09 6.87
C SER A 375 -2.97 -16.40 6.59
N GLY A 376 -3.45 -16.40 5.33
CA GLY A 376 -4.63 -15.65 4.91
C GLY A 376 -4.39 -14.15 4.70
N GLU A 377 -3.14 -13.69 4.78
CA GLU A 377 -2.77 -12.29 4.51
C GLU A 377 -2.78 -11.94 3.00
N PHE A 378 -2.68 -12.95 2.12
CA PHE A 378 -2.59 -12.76 0.66
C PHE A 378 -3.76 -11.93 0.11
N ALA A 379 -5.00 -12.29 0.44
CA ALA A 379 -6.19 -11.56 -0.01
C ALA A 379 -6.19 -10.10 0.51
N LYS A 380 -5.83 -9.88 1.78
CA LYS A 380 -5.81 -8.55 2.41
C LYS A 380 -4.74 -7.64 1.80
N ALA A 381 -3.57 -8.19 1.45
CA ALA A 381 -2.49 -7.43 0.82
C ALA A 381 -2.83 -7.01 -0.61
N HIS A 382 -3.38 -7.93 -1.42
CA HIS A 382 -3.83 -7.62 -2.79
C HIS A 382 -5.05 -6.68 -2.80
N GLU A 383 -5.96 -6.74 -1.82
CA GLU A 383 -7.04 -5.75 -1.71
C GLU A 383 -6.52 -4.34 -1.36
N LYS A 384 -5.51 -4.25 -0.49
CA LYS A 384 -4.92 -2.97 -0.06
C LYS A 384 -4.05 -2.33 -1.13
N MET A 385 -3.30 -3.11 -1.91
CA MET A 385 -2.26 -2.60 -2.82
C MET A 385 -2.54 -2.88 -4.31
N GLY A 386 -3.45 -3.80 -4.64
CA GLY A 386 -3.71 -4.26 -6.01
C GLY A 386 -5.00 -3.72 -6.66
N ARG A 387 -5.85 -2.99 -5.93
CA ARG A 387 -7.08 -2.41 -6.53
C ARG A 387 -6.82 -1.05 -7.18
N ASN A 388 -6.46 -1.06 -8.46
CA ASN A 388 -6.72 0.04 -9.39
C ASN A 388 -8.20 0.08 -9.81
N LYS A 389 -9.13 0.14 -8.85
CA LYS A 389 -10.54 0.49 -9.11
C LYS A 389 -10.86 1.75 -8.33
N PRO A 390 -10.66 2.95 -8.90
CA PRO A 390 -11.06 4.18 -8.23
C PRO A 390 -12.59 4.17 -8.11
N LYS A 391 -13.08 4.20 -6.87
CA LYS A 391 -14.47 4.62 -6.62
C LYS A 391 -14.63 6.04 -7.16
N ASN A 392 -15.74 6.34 -7.84
CA ASN A 392 -15.99 7.65 -8.45
C ASN A 392 -16.34 8.69 -7.37
N TRP A 393 -15.33 9.10 -6.59
CA TRP A 393 -15.45 10.05 -5.49
C TRP A 393 -15.86 11.43 -5.96
N LEU A 394 -16.31 12.27 -5.02
CA LEU A 394 -16.59 13.68 -5.27
C LEU A 394 -15.29 14.40 -5.67
N THR A 395 -15.29 15.01 -6.84
CA THR A 395 -14.19 15.86 -7.33
C THR A 395 -14.53 17.34 -7.19
N ARG A 396 -13.52 18.22 -7.10
CA ARG A 396 -13.76 19.68 -7.08
C ARG A 396 -14.53 20.16 -8.32
N SER A 397 -14.30 19.55 -9.49
CA SER A 397 -15.00 19.87 -10.73
C SER A 397 -16.50 19.56 -10.70
N GLU A 398 -16.95 18.66 -9.81
CA GLU A 398 -18.38 18.34 -9.66
C GLU A 398 -19.13 19.32 -8.75
N LEU A 399 -18.42 20.19 -8.02
CA LEU A 399 -19.03 21.23 -7.18
C LEU A 399 -19.52 22.42 -8.01
N THR A 400 -20.34 22.13 -9.02
CA THR A 400 -21.02 23.16 -9.82
C THR A 400 -22.13 23.83 -9.00
N SER A 401 -22.55 25.03 -9.40
CA SER A 401 -23.65 25.74 -8.73
C SER A 401 -24.92 24.89 -8.66
N ASP A 402 -25.32 24.27 -9.79
CA ASP A 402 -26.51 23.42 -9.85
C ASP A 402 -26.42 22.23 -8.87
N PHE A 403 -25.25 21.59 -8.81
CA PHE A 403 -25.02 20.48 -7.89
C PHE A 403 -25.14 20.95 -6.44
N LEU A 404 -24.48 22.04 -6.07
CA LEU A 404 -24.49 22.57 -4.70
C LEU A 404 -25.89 23.04 -4.29
N VAL A 405 -26.60 23.78 -5.15
CA VAL A 405 -27.97 24.23 -4.89
C VAL A 405 -28.91 23.04 -4.69
N SER A 406 -28.77 21.98 -5.47
CA SER A 406 -29.59 20.76 -5.32
C SER A 406 -29.40 20.04 -3.97
N THR A 407 -28.33 20.34 -3.25
CA THR A 407 -28.01 19.72 -1.95
C THR A 407 -28.54 20.51 -0.76
N LEU A 408 -29.05 21.72 -1.00
CA LEU A 408 -29.70 22.55 0.03
C LEU A 408 -31.07 21.97 0.42
N ASN A 409 -31.54 22.29 1.62
CA ASN A 409 -32.91 22.02 2.04
C ASN A 409 -33.90 22.86 1.21
N GLU A 410 -35.14 22.37 1.01
CA GLU A 410 -36.16 22.99 0.14
C GLU A 410 -36.38 24.49 0.39
N ASN A 411 -36.36 24.92 1.66
CA ASN A 411 -36.54 26.34 1.99
C ASN A 411 -35.38 27.21 1.48
N HIS A 412 -34.13 26.72 1.56
CA HIS A 412 -32.96 27.46 1.12
C HIS A 412 -32.76 27.42 -0.40
N GLN A 413 -33.28 26.39 -1.09
CA GLN A 413 -33.27 26.33 -2.56
C GLN A 413 -34.10 27.45 -3.20
N LYS A 414 -35.14 27.92 -2.51
CA LYS A 414 -35.98 29.03 -2.99
C LYS A 414 -35.27 30.39 -2.87
N ASP A 415 -34.43 30.53 -1.85
CA ASP A 415 -33.76 31.79 -1.53
C ASP A 415 -32.40 31.89 -2.22
N ILE A 416 -31.69 30.77 -2.41
CA ILE A 416 -30.31 30.70 -2.96
C ILE A 416 -30.35 30.08 -4.35
N PHE A 417 -30.02 30.89 -5.37
CA PHE A 417 -30.02 30.44 -6.77
C PHE A 417 -28.61 30.21 -7.36
N GLU A 418 -27.56 30.70 -6.69
CA GLU A 418 -26.18 30.53 -7.18
C GLU A 418 -25.21 30.28 -6.02
N ILE A 419 -24.33 29.27 -6.17
CA ILE A 419 -23.27 28.93 -5.22
C ILE A 419 -21.98 28.61 -5.98
N ASN A 420 -20.88 29.27 -5.61
CA ASN A 420 -19.56 29.02 -6.20
C ASN A 420 -18.51 28.78 -5.11
N ILE A 421 -17.44 28.05 -5.43
CA ILE A 421 -16.27 27.89 -4.55
C ILE A 421 -15.61 29.26 -4.36
N ALA A 422 -15.15 29.55 -3.14
CA ALA A 422 -14.32 30.72 -2.86
C ALA A 422 -12.84 30.35 -2.98
N ASP A 423 -12.09 31.02 -3.86
CA ASP A 423 -10.71 30.64 -4.22
C ASP A 423 -9.63 31.11 -3.20
N ASP A 424 -9.96 31.98 -2.25
CA ASP A 424 -8.96 32.76 -1.49
C ASP A 424 -8.84 32.48 0.02
N TYR A 425 -9.22 31.28 0.51
CA TYR A 425 -9.15 30.99 1.95
C TYR A 425 -8.39 29.71 2.27
N LEU A 426 -7.21 29.87 2.87
CA LEU A 426 -6.55 28.83 3.65
C LEU A 426 -7.35 28.64 4.95
N ILE A 427 -8.12 27.57 5.05
CA ILE A 427 -8.80 27.18 6.30
C ILE A 427 -8.08 25.94 6.84
N GLU A 428 -7.67 26.00 8.09
CA GLU A 428 -7.13 24.82 8.77
C GLU A 428 -8.25 23.81 9.03
N ASN A 429 -8.00 22.58 8.59
CA ASN A 429 -8.89 21.45 8.83
C ASN A 429 -8.73 20.94 10.26
N GLY A 430 -9.79 20.32 10.81
CA GLY A 430 -9.74 19.62 12.09
C GLY A 430 -8.75 18.44 12.10
N ILE A 431 -8.38 17.99 13.30
CA ILE A 431 -7.37 16.93 13.50
C ILE A 431 -7.74 15.65 12.72
N ILE A 432 -8.98 15.19 12.85
CA ILE A 432 -9.47 13.97 12.19
C ILE A 432 -9.42 14.09 10.66
N THR A 433 -9.82 15.25 10.16
CA THR A 433 -9.78 15.58 8.73
C THR A 433 -8.35 15.55 8.20
N ASN A 434 -7.39 16.11 8.95
CA ASN A 434 -5.97 16.05 8.60
C ASN A 434 -5.42 14.62 8.62
N ILE A 435 -5.79 13.81 9.62
CA ILE A 435 -5.40 12.40 9.73
C ILE A 435 -5.89 11.60 8.53
N ALA A 436 -7.17 11.75 8.17
CA ALA A 436 -7.77 11.03 7.06
C ALA A 436 -7.25 11.49 5.68
N SER A 437 -6.96 12.79 5.51
CA SER A 437 -6.44 13.35 4.26
C SER A 437 -5.09 12.74 3.81
N ARG A 438 -4.35 12.13 4.74
CA ARG A 438 -3.08 11.44 4.44
C ARG A 438 -3.27 10.06 3.81
N ILE A 439 -4.49 9.50 3.84
CA ILE A 439 -4.78 8.14 3.38
C ILE A 439 -5.22 8.07 1.91
N ASN A 440 -5.89 9.10 1.40
CA ASN A 440 -6.39 9.10 0.03
C ASN A 440 -6.47 10.54 -0.52
N LYS A 441 -6.70 10.65 -1.84
CA LYS A 441 -6.82 11.93 -2.56
C LYS A 441 -8.28 12.42 -2.69
N LYS A 442 -9.22 11.94 -1.87
CA LYS A 442 -10.60 12.41 -1.90
C LYS A 442 -10.65 13.89 -1.53
N LEU A 443 -11.66 14.61 -2.03
CA LEU A 443 -11.97 15.93 -1.55
C LEU A 443 -12.56 15.81 -0.13
N ILE A 444 -11.72 15.93 0.89
CA ILE A 444 -12.06 15.85 2.31
C ILE A 444 -11.68 17.19 2.97
N GLY A 445 -12.50 17.64 3.91
CA GLY A 445 -12.27 18.87 4.68
C GLY A 445 -13.12 20.06 4.24
N PHE A 446 -12.64 21.25 4.56
CA PHE A 446 -13.40 22.49 4.46
C PHE A 446 -13.29 23.11 3.06
N VAL A 447 -14.44 23.38 2.45
CA VAL A 447 -14.55 24.09 1.17
C VAL A 447 -15.42 25.32 1.38
N PRO A 448 -14.82 26.53 1.46
CA PRO A 448 -15.59 27.77 1.56
C PRO A 448 -16.32 28.07 0.27
N LEU A 449 -17.54 28.59 0.39
CA LEU A 449 -18.46 28.85 -0.71
C LEU A 449 -19.02 30.27 -0.63
N ASN A 450 -19.27 30.88 -1.79
CA ASN A 450 -20.00 32.14 -1.93
C ASN A 450 -21.38 31.86 -2.51
N SER A 451 -22.43 32.36 -1.86
CA SER A 451 -23.81 32.20 -2.32
C SER A 451 -24.47 33.54 -2.64
N LYS A 452 -25.36 33.56 -3.64
CA LYS A 452 -26.23 34.70 -3.96
C LYS A 452 -27.68 34.36 -3.66
N HIS A 453 -28.35 35.31 -3.01
CA HIS A 453 -29.73 35.15 -2.54
C HIS A 453 -30.65 36.11 -3.26
N GLN A 454 -31.91 35.72 -3.44
CA GLN A 454 -32.97 36.58 -3.93
C GLN A 454 -33.93 36.90 -2.77
N ASN A 455 -33.99 38.16 -2.35
CA ASN A 455 -35.05 38.64 -1.44
C ASN A 455 -36.26 39.12 -2.25
N ASN A 456 -37.47 39.05 -1.65
CA ASN A 456 -38.79 39.42 -2.21
C ASN A 456 -38.93 40.91 -2.65
N GLY A 457 -37.98 41.42 -3.44
CA GLY A 457 -37.85 42.80 -3.93
C GLY A 457 -36.41 43.09 -4.38
N GLU A 458 -36.03 42.60 -5.57
CA GLU A 458 -34.86 42.92 -6.43
C GLU A 458 -33.42 42.97 -5.86
N ASN A 459 -33.19 42.97 -4.55
CA ASN A 459 -31.83 43.06 -3.98
C ASN A 459 -31.15 41.68 -3.88
N ILE A 460 -30.00 41.56 -4.55
CA ILE A 460 -29.13 40.38 -4.47
C ILE A 460 -28.19 40.53 -3.27
N SER A 461 -28.36 39.72 -2.23
CA SER A 461 -27.41 39.65 -1.11
C SER A 461 -26.44 38.48 -1.28
N LYS A 462 -25.16 38.71 -0.95
CA LYS A 462 -24.14 37.66 -0.93
C LYS A 462 -23.92 37.18 0.50
N THR A 463 -23.95 35.86 0.72
CA THR A 463 -23.52 35.27 2.00
C THR A 463 -22.49 34.18 1.78
N LYS A 464 -21.61 34.01 2.77
CA LYS A 464 -20.59 32.96 2.76
C LYS A 464 -21.13 31.71 3.44
N LEU A 465 -20.85 30.56 2.84
CA LEU A 465 -21.20 29.24 3.34
C LEU A 465 -19.93 28.39 3.48
N LEU A 466 -20.03 27.28 4.21
CA LEU A 466 -18.96 26.32 4.36
C LEU A 466 -19.49 24.93 4.05
N LEU A 467 -18.87 24.25 3.10
CA LEU A 467 -19.07 22.82 2.87
C LEU A 467 -18.03 22.04 3.69
N LYS A 468 -18.49 21.15 4.57
CA LYS A 468 -17.64 20.18 5.27
C LYS A 468 -17.75 18.83 4.58
N SER A 469 -16.70 18.43 3.86
CA SER A 469 -16.61 17.09 3.28
C SER A 469 -15.99 16.12 4.29
N LYS A 470 -16.66 15.01 4.57
CA LYS A 470 -16.31 14.07 5.64
C LYS A 470 -15.55 12.87 5.10
N ALA A 471 -14.48 12.49 5.79
CA ALA A 471 -13.81 11.22 5.58
C ALA A 471 -14.60 10.09 6.23
N LEU A 472 -14.56 8.87 5.65
CA LEU A 472 -15.12 7.70 6.30
C LEU A 472 -14.42 7.43 7.64
N ASP A 473 -15.14 6.87 8.59
CA ASP A 473 -14.58 6.43 9.86
C ASP A 473 -13.44 5.40 9.66
N GLU A 474 -13.55 4.52 8.67
CA GLU A 474 -12.46 3.62 8.28
C GLU A 474 -11.19 4.34 7.83
N GLU A 475 -11.34 5.50 7.18
CA GLU A 475 -10.22 6.29 6.70
C GLU A 475 -9.53 7.02 7.85
N VAL A 476 -10.32 7.50 8.82
CA VAL A 476 -9.82 8.01 10.09
C VAL A 476 -9.02 6.93 10.82
N ILE A 477 -9.57 5.72 10.97
CA ILE A 477 -8.89 4.59 11.63
C ILE A 477 -7.62 4.17 10.87
N LYS A 478 -7.64 4.18 9.53
CA LYS A 478 -6.43 3.92 8.72
C LYS A 478 -5.38 5.00 8.92
N GLY A 479 -5.79 6.27 9.02
CA GLY A 479 -4.91 7.40 9.35
C GLY A 479 -4.25 7.22 10.71
N LEU A 480 -5.05 6.90 11.73
CA LEU A 480 -4.57 6.60 13.08
C LEU A 480 -3.62 5.41 13.09
N HIS A 481 -3.91 4.36 12.33
CA HIS A 481 -3.05 3.19 12.17
C HIS A 481 -1.68 3.57 11.56
N LEU A 482 -1.62 4.45 10.55
CA LEU A 482 -0.33 4.90 10.00
C LEU A 482 0.48 5.71 11.02
N ILE A 483 -0.18 6.64 11.71
CA ILE A 483 0.47 7.51 12.72
C ILE A 483 1.00 6.65 13.87
N SER A 484 0.18 5.76 14.41
CA SER A 484 0.56 4.88 15.51
C SER A 484 1.64 3.88 15.11
N ALA A 485 1.68 3.38 13.87
CA ALA A 485 2.74 2.49 13.40
C ALA A 485 4.14 3.15 13.43
N SER A 486 4.21 4.48 13.31
CA SER A 486 5.45 5.24 13.47
C SER A 486 5.88 5.43 14.93
N ILE A 487 4.97 5.28 15.88
CA ILE A 487 5.23 5.39 17.33
C ILE A 487 5.52 4.00 17.91
N ASP A 488 4.56 3.07 17.74
CA ASP A 488 4.64 1.70 18.25
C ASP A 488 3.78 0.74 17.38
N PRO A 489 4.35 -0.33 16.81
CA PRO A 489 3.61 -1.25 15.96
C PRO A 489 2.40 -1.91 16.63
N LYS A 490 2.50 -2.24 17.93
CA LYS A 490 1.43 -2.88 18.71
C LYS A 490 0.29 -1.90 18.97
N LEU A 491 0.59 -0.62 19.19
CA LEU A 491 -0.42 0.44 19.28
C LEU A 491 -1.25 0.50 17.99
N SER A 492 -0.59 0.34 16.83
CA SER A 492 -1.29 0.36 15.53
C SER A 492 -2.23 -0.82 15.32
N ASP A 493 -1.89 -1.99 15.85
CA ASP A 493 -2.76 -3.18 15.80
C ASP A 493 -3.96 -3.00 16.75
N LEU A 494 -3.73 -2.39 17.92
CA LEU A 494 -4.78 -2.12 18.92
C LEU A 494 -5.84 -1.14 18.42
N PHE A 495 -5.45 -0.05 17.74
CA PHE A 495 -6.42 0.86 17.10
C PHE A 495 -7.31 0.14 16.09
N LYS A 496 -6.74 -0.82 15.35
CA LYS A 496 -7.48 -1.59 14.36
C LYS A 496 -8.45 -2.57 15.01
N SER A 497 -8.04 -3.28 16.06
CA SER A 497 -8.92 -4.21 16.79
C SER A 497 -10.01 -3.49 17.59
N SER A 498 -9.75 -2.26 18.05
CA SER A 498 -10.69 -1.47 18.84
C SER A 498 -11.68 -0.65 18.02
N LYS A 499 -11.57 -0.62 16.68
CA LYS A 499 -12.34 0.25 15.75
C LYS A 499 -13.82 0.41 16.12
N GLU A 500 -14.51 -0.69 16.42
CA GLU A 500 -15.97 -0.70 16.66
C GLU A 500 -16.37 -0.07 18.00
N ASN A 501 -15.42 0.11 18.91
CA ASN A 501 -15.67 0.65 20.25
C ASN A 501 -15.11 2.07 20.44
N LEU A 502 -14.49 2.65 19.41
CA LEU A 502 -13.95 4.02 19.44
C LEU A 502 -15.01 5.02 18.99
N GLU A 503 -14.92 6.24 19.49
CA GLU A 503 -15.81 7.37 19.19
C GLU A 503 -15.90 7.72 17.68
N PHE A 504 -14.93 7.28 16.88
CA PHE A 504 -14.85 7.55 15.44
C PHE A 504 -15.90 6.84 14.61
N ILE A 505 -16.60 5.81 15.13
CA ILE A 505 -17.62 5.09 14.36
C ILE A 505 -18.59 6.10 13.74
N ASN A 506 -18.96 5.87 12.49
CA ASN A 506 -19.96 6.69 11.79
C ASN A 506 -19.67 8.21 11.82
N SER A 507 -18.44 8.66 12.09
CA SER A 507 -18.07 10.09 12.18
C SER A 507 -18.42 10.88 10.91
N HIS A 508 -18.44 10.21 9.76
CA HIS A 508 -18.89 10.73 8.47
C HIS A 508 -20.40 11.02 8.37
N ILE A 509 -21.21 10.46 9.28
CA ILE A 509 -22.68 10.58 9.30
C ILE A 509 -23.16 11.32 10.55
N LYS A 510 -22.57 11.04 11.72
CA LYS A 510 -22.99 11.57 13.03
C LYS A 510 -23.21 13.08 13.00
N GLU A 511 -22.21 13.83 12.52
CA GLU A 511 -22.32 15.28 12.49
C GLU A 511 -23.50 15.74 11.62
N ILE A 512 -23.68 15.15 10.43
CA ILE A 512 -24.77 15.50 9.52
C ILE A 512 -26.14 15.29 10.18
N GLU A 513 -26.34 14.13 10.81
CA GLU A 513 -27.60 13.78 11.45
C GLU A 513 -27.86 14.60 12.72
N ILE A 514 -26.81 14.91 13.50
CA ILE A 514 -26.93 15.79 14.68
C ILE A 514 -27.33 17.21 14.26
N TYR A 515 -26.75 17.78 13.19
CA TYR A 515 -27.17 19.09 12.70
C TYR A 515 -28.63 19.10 12.27
N LYS A 516 -29.09 18.08 11.53
CA LYS A 516 -30.50 17.95 11.16
C LYS A 516 -31.41 17.87 12.39
N TYR A 517 -31.02 17.07 13.38
CA TYR A 517 -31.75 16.94 14.63
C TYR A 517 -31.82 18.27 15.40
N LEU A 518 -30.70 18.96 15.59
CA LEU A 518 -30.60 20.23 16.30
C LEU A 518 -31.48 21.31 15.65
N VAL A 519 -31.51 21.36 14.32
CA VAL A 519 -32.42 22.24 13.58
C VAL A 519 -33.88 21.86 13.84
N SER A 520 -34.23 20.57 13.82
CA SER A 520 -35.60 20.10 14.04
C SER A 520 -36.15 20.46 15.43
N VAL A 521 -35.29 20.48 16.46
CA VAL A 521 -35.65 20.87 17.82
C VAL A 521 -35.43 22.36 18.10
N LYS A 522 -35.10 23.16 17.07
CA LYS A 522 -34.86 24.61 17.17
C LYS A 522 -33.77 24.96 18.20
N PHE A 523 -32.67 24.22 18.20
CA PHE A 523 -31.49 24.55 18.98
C PHE A 523 -30.64 25.59 18.22
N HIS A 524 -30.59 26.82 18.73
CA HIS A 524 -30.04 27.99 18.01
C HIS A 524 -28.54 28.25 18.26
N PHE A 525 -27.87 27.43 19.07
CA PHE A 525 -26.46 27.62 19.45
C PHE A 525 -25.50 26.79 18.58
N ILE A 526 -25.85 26.61 17.30
CA ILE A 526 -25.03 25.98 16.27
C ILE A 526 -25.02 26.86 15.01
N PRO A 527 -24.03 26.71 14.12
CA PRO A 527 -24.06 27.37 12.83
C PRO A 527 -25.31 27.00 12.04
N LYS A 528 -25.84 27.96 11.28
CA LYS A 528 -27.03 27.70 10.47
C LYS A 528 -26.75 26.58 9.46
N TYR A 529 -27.56 25.53 9.48
CA TYR A 529 -27.48 24.40 8.56
C TYR A 529 -28.27 24.68 7.28
N TYR A 530 -27.65 24.41 6.12
CA TYR A 530 -28.24 24.71 4.81
C TYR A 530 -28.66 23.46 4.02
N GLY A 531 -27.99 22.33 4.22
CA GLY A 531 -28.31 21.07 3.54
C GLY A 531 -27.18 20.05 3.58
N SER A 532 -27.38 18.87 3.00
CA SER A 532 -26.39 17.79 2.98
C SER A 532 -26.53 16.88 1.77
N LYS A 533 -25.46 16.14 1.46
CA LYS A 533 -25.48 15.05 0.50
C LYS A 533 -24.84 13.81 1.10
N ILE A 534 -25.59 12.71 1.05
CA ILE A 534 -25.12 11.37 1.38
C ILE A 534 -25.32 10.48 0.15
N ASP A 535 -24.22 9.99 -0.42
CA ASP A 535 -24.19 8.96 -1.46
C ASP A 535 -23.18 7.88 -1.05
N ALA A 536 -23.68 6.84 -0.39
CA ALA A 536 -22.86 5.74 0.11
C ALA A 536 -22.19 4.92 -1.01
N LYS A 537 -22.78 4.88 -2.22
CA LYS A 537 -22.18 4.15 -3.36
C LYS A 537 -20.92 4.84 -3.86
N ARG A 538 -20.93 6.17 -3.87
CA ARG A 538 -19.81 7.01 -4.28
C ARG A 538 -18.92 7.46 -3.12
N GLU A 539 -19.26 7.07 -1.89
CA GLU A 539 -18.62 7.52 -0.65
C GLU A 539 -18.59 9.04 -0.48
N ILE A 540 -19.71 9.70 -0.84
CA ILE A 540 -19.85 11.16 -0.72
C ILE A 540 -20.66 11.46 0.52
N TYR A 541 -20.03 12.14 1.48
CA TYR A 541 -20.64 12.58 2.72
C TYR A 541 -20.22 14.01 2.97
N PHE A 542 -21.14 14.96 2.83
CA PHE A 542 -20.87 16.35 3.19
C PHE A 542 -22.15 17.05 3.62
N PHE A 543 -21.97 18.18 4.30
CA PHE A 543 -23.04 19.13 4.54
C PHE A 543 -22.56 20.57 4.37
N ILE A 544 -23.53 21.46 4.17
CA ILE A 544 -23.33 22.89 3.99
C ILE A 544 -23.91 23.60 5.20
N GLN A 545 -23.12 24.49 5.77
CA GLN A 545 -23.52 25.34 6.89
C GLN A 545 -23.10 26.80 6.68
N GLU A 546 -23.46 27.65 7.63
CA GLU A 546 -22.95 29.01 7.73
C GLU A 546 -21.42 29.04 7.84
N PHE A 547 -20.81 29.94 7.09
CA PHE A 547 -19.41 30.28 7.28
C PHE A 547 -19.27 31.18 8.51
N LEU A 548 -18.58 30.68 9.53
CA LEU A 548 -18.32 31.43 10.76
C LEU A 548 -17.18 32.43 10.54
N ASP A 549 -17.53 33.68 10.33
CA ASP A 549 -16.56 34.78 10.23
C ASP A 549 -16.01 35.12 11.61
N TYR A 550 -14.74 34.78 11.84
CA TYR A 550 -14.06 34.96 13.14
C TYR A 550 -14.09 36.41 13.64
N SER A 551 -14.19 37.41 12.76
CA SER A 551 -14.29 38.81 13.18
C SER A 551 -15.56 39.13 13.97
N LYS A 552 -16.61 38.29 13.86
CA LYS A 552 -17.89 38.43 14.57
C LYS A 552 -17.89 37.81 15.96
N PHE A 553 -16.80 37.18 16.36
CA PHE A 553 -16.69 36.46 17.63
C PHE A 553 -15.60 37.09 18.50
N ARG A 554 -15.87 37.14 19.81
CA ARG A 554 -14.91 37.59 20.82
C ARG A 554 -13.93 36.47 21.20
N ILE A 555 -14.39 35.23 21.23
CA ILE A 555 -13.57 34.05 21.53
C ILE A 555 -13.69 33.06 20.37
N VAL A 556 -12.53 32.69 19.81
CA VAL A 556 -12.34 31.73 18.70
C VAL A 556 -11.00 31.04 18.95
N ASN A 557 -10.91 29.73 18.69
CA ASN A 557 -9.67 28.93 18.78
C ASN A 557 -8.81 29.33 19.98
N SER A 558 -9.40 29.24 21.17
CA SER A 558 -8.78 29.68 22.42
C SER A 558 -8.16 28.53 23.20
N GLU A 559 -7.82 27.43 22.54
CA GLU A 559 -7.23 26.24 23.17
C GLU A 559 -5.90 26.50 23.83
N ASN A 560 -5.18 27.54 23.44
CA ASN A 560 -3.94 27.97 24.11
C ASN A 560 -4.16 29.19 25.02
N HIS A 561 -5.37 29.75 25.07
CA HIS A 561 -5.68 31.06 25.64
C HIS A 561 -6.84 31.01 26.68
N PRO A 562 -6.68 30.29 27.80
CA PRO A 562 -7.71 30.21 28.85
C PRO A 562 -8.04 31.57 29.46
N GLU A 563 -7.10 32.52 29.45
CA GLU A 563 -7.28 33.88 29.97
C GLU A 563 -8.38 34.69 29.26
N LYS A 564 -8.80 34.27 28.06
CA LYS A 564 -9.90 34.91 27.31
C LYS A 564 -11.28 34.62 27.90
N TRP A 565 -11.41 33.59 28.73
CA TRP A 565 -12.67 33.11 29.29
C TRP A 565 -12.99 33.81 30.61
N LYS A 566 -14.14 34.50 30.66
CA LYS A 566 -14.67 35.08 31.91
C LYS A 566 -15.56 34.06 32.63
N LYS A 567 -15.76 34.23 33.94
CA LYS A 567 -16.64 33.36 34.74
C LYS A 567 -18.05 33.25 34.14
N ASP A 568 -18.63 34.39 33.72
CA ASP A 568 -19.95 34.44 33.08
C ASP A 568 -20.01 33.67 31.75
N ASP A 569 -18.91 33.67 30.98
CA ASP A 569 -18.82 32.93 29.72
C ASP A 569 -18.89 31.42 29.99
N ILE A 570 -18.12 30.96 30.98
CA ILE A 570 -18.08 29.56 31.41
C ILE A 570 -19.47 29.11 31.88
N PHE A 571 -20.13 29.92 32.73
CA PHE A 571 -21.51 29.62 33.16
C PHE A 571 -22.50 29.53 32.01
N ARG A 572 -22.39 30.44 31.05
CA ARG A 572 -23.31 30.45 29.90
C ARG A 572 -23.09 29.25 28.99
N VAL A 573 -21.84 28.86 28.74
CA VAL A 573 -21.53 27.62 27.99
C VAL A 573 -22.10 26.40 28.71
N ILE A 574 -21.85 26.26 30.02
CA ILE A 574 -22.38 25.16 30.84
C ILE A 574 -23.90 25.10 30.78
N SER A 575 -24.57 26.25 30.90
CA SER A 575 -26.03 26.34 30.84
C SER A 575 -26.58 25.88 29.48
N VAL A 576 -25.94 26.32 28.39
CA VAL A 576 -26.39 26.02 27.03
C VAL A 576 -26.14 24.56 26.64
N ILE A 577 -24.99 23.98 26.99
CA ILE A 577 -24.72 22.56 26.72
C ILE A 577 -25.61 21.65 27.57
N ASN A 578 -25.88 22.02 28.83
CA ASN A 578 -26.83 21.28 29.67
C ASN A 578 -28.25 21.28 29.07
N LYS A 579 -28.67 22.39 28.45
CA LYS A 579 -29.94 22.44 27.71
C LYS A 579 -29.94 21.45 26.55
N PHE A 580 -28.83 21.29 25.83
CA PHE A 580 -28.70 20.26 24.81
C PHE A 580 -28.81 18.84 25.41
N HIS A 581 -28.04 18.53 26.45
CA HIS A 581 -28.06 17.22 27.10
C HIS A 581 -29.46 16.80 27.57
N ASN A 582 -30.25 17.76 28.08
CA ASN A 582 -31.62 17.51 28.55
C ASN A 582 -32.67 17.45 27.43
N THR A 583 -32.37 17.99 26.25
CA THR A 583 -33.32 17.99 25.11
C THR A 583 -33.02 16.92 24.07
N ALA A 584 -31.79 16.42 24.01
CA ALA A 584 -31.35 15.40 23.08
C ALA A 584 -31.99 14.02 23.39
N GLU A 585 -32.83 13.53 22.47
CA GLU A 585 -33.47 12.23 22.58
C GLU A 585 -32.62 11.15 21.90
N ILE A 586 -32.11 10.19 22.70
CA ILE A 586 -31.30 9.06 22.22
C ILE A 586 -32.00 8.28 21.10
N SER A 587 -33.31 8.04 21.23
CA SER A 587 -34.11 7.29 20.25
C SER A 587 -34.21 7.94 18.87
N LYS A 588 -33.92 9.24 18.75
CA LYS A 588 -33.97 9.97 17.46
C LYS A 588 -32.63 9.99 16.73
N LEU A 589 -31.56 9.51 17.36
CA LEU A 589 -30.20 9.54 16.84
C LEU A 589 -29.53 8.17 16.99
N GLU A 590 -30.13 7.12 16.41
CA GLU A 590 -29.66 5.72 16.48
C GLU A 590 -28.22 5.52 15.96
N ILE A 591 -27.73 6.43 15.13
CA ILE A 591 -26.34 6.41 14.60
C ILE A 591 -25.28 6.70 15.68
N VAL A 592 -25.69 7.33 16.79
CA VAL A 592 -24.82 7.70 17.90
C VAL A 592 -24.73 6.53 18.87
N GLN A 593 -23.54 5.93 18.95
CA GLN A 593 -23.30 4.78 19.83
C GLN A 593 -23.06 5.20 21.29
N GLU A 594 -23.29 4.26 22.20
CA GLU A 594 -22.80 4.35 23.58
C GLU A 594 -21.28 4.15 23.65
N PHE A 595 -20.60 5.01 24.40
CA PHE A 595 -19.17 4.92 24.59
C PHE A 595 -18.83 3.95 25.72
N THR A 596 -18.11 2.89 25.39
CA THR A 596 -17.76 1.80 26.32
C THR A 596 -16.24 1.60 26.35
N PRO A 597 -15.49 2.50 27.02
CA PRO A 597 -14.02 2.53 26.94
C PRO A 597 -13.35 1.23 27.42
N TRP A 598 -13.99 0.49 28.34
CA TRP A 598 -13.48 -0.78 28.85
C TRP A 598 -13.37 -1.88 27.79
N LYS A 599 -14.17 -1.84 26.72
CA LYS A 599 -14.03 -2.76 25.57
C LYS A 599 -12.74 -2.55 24.77
N SER A 600 -12.10 -1.40 24.93
CA SER A 600 -10.81 -1.05 24.32
C SER A 600 -9.73 -0.81 25.36
N LYS A 601 -9.83 -1.44 26.54
CA LYS A 601 -8.88 -1.24 27.64
C LYS A 601 -7.43 -1.48 27.26
N ASP A 602 -7.13 -2.47 26.41
CA ASP A 602 -5.76 -2.76 25.99
C ASP A 602 -5.15 -1.61 25.17
N LEU A 603 -5.96 -0.92 24.35
CA LEU A 603 -5.54 0.27 23.62
C LEU A 603 -5.18 1.40 24.60
N TYR A 604 -6.08 1.70 25.54
CA TYR A 604 -5.87 2.79 26.49
C TYR A 604 -4.73 2.50 27.48
N LYS A 605 -4.58 1.24 27.92
CA LYS A 605 -3.41 0.79 28.68
C LYS A 605 -2.13 1.00 27.89
N LYS A 606 -2.12 0.70 26.58
CA LYS A 606 -0.94 0.92 25.74
C LYS A 606 -0.61 2.41 25.60
N LEU A 607 -1.60 3.27 25.39
CA LEU A 607 -1.41 4.72 25.34
C LEU A 607 -0.83 5.26 26.65
N LEU A 608 -1.40 4.89 27.80
CA LEU A 608 -0.90 5.31 29.11
C LEU A 608 0.52 4.79 29.39
N ASN A 609 0.83 3.53 29.06
CA ASN A 609 2.18 3.00 29.24
C ASN A 609 3.22 3.76 28.40
N LEU A 610 2.89 4.14 27.17
CA LEU A 610 3.78 4.96 26.34
C LEU A 610 4.02 6.32 27.01
N LEU A 611 2.96 6.95 27.53
CA LEU A 611 3.09 8.23 28.23
C LEU A 611 3.90 8.16 29.51
N ILE A 612 3.69 7.13 30.32
CA ILE A 612 4.44 6.90 31.57
C ILE A 612 5.93 6.77 31.26
N ASN A 613 6.27 6.00 30.21
CA ASN A 613 7.66 5.80 29.80
C ASN A 613 8.30 7.08 29.22
N GLU A 614 7.56 7.89 28.46
CA GLU A 614 8.05 9.15 27.90
C GLU A 614 8.18 10.27 28.96
N ASN A 615 7.49 10.13 30.09
CA ASN A 615 7.37 11.17 31.13
C ASN A 615 7.84 10.66 32.51
N GLU A 616 8.99 9.99 32.60
CA GLU A 616 9.53 9.49 33.87
C GLU A 616 9.74 10.60 34.92
N GLU A 617 10.05 11.83 34.50
CA GLU A 617 10.30 12.97 35.39
C GLU A 617 9.11 13.95 35.51
N HIS A 618 7.94 13.62 34.94
CA HIS A 618 6.81 14.55 34.92
C HIS A 618 6.02 14.54 36.25
N PRO A 619 5.49 15.69 36.72
CA PRO A 619 4.75 15.78 37.98
C PRO A 619 3.57 14.78 38.12
N ASN A 620 2.93 14.45 37.01
CA ASN A 620 1.76 13.56 37.00
C ASN A 620 2.11 12.05 36.86
N HIS A 621 3.40 11.67 36.92
CA HIS A 621 3.85 10.30 36.64
C HIS A 621 3.15 9.25 37.52
N GLU A 622 3.04 9.49 38.83
CA GLU A 622 2.35 8.58 39.76
C GLU A 622 0.83 8.58 39.54
N GLN A 623 0.23 9.71 39.18
CA GLN A 623 -1.20 9.77 38.84
C GLN A 623 -1.52 8.98 37.58
N LEU A 624 -0.63 8.99 36.57
CA LEU A 624 -0.75 8.18 35.35
C LEU A 624 -0.66 6.68 35.66
N LYS A 625 0.24 6.25 36.56
CA LYS A 625 0.32 4.86 37.03
C LYS A 625 -0.95 4.42 37.75
N ASN A 626 -1.48 5.27 38.64
CA ASN A 626 -2.73 5.00 39.33
C ASN A 626 -3.88 4.85 38.32
N LEU A 627 -3.98 5.77 37.35
CA LEU A 627 -4.98 5.69 36.28
C LEU A 627 -4.86 4.40 35.46
N LEU A 628 -3.63 3.99 35.11
CA LEU A 628 -3.37 2.73 34.39
C LEU A 628 -3.87 1.52 35.17
N GLY A 629 -3.67 1.48 36.49
CA GLY A 629 -4.15 0.42 37.37
C GLY A 629 -5.67 0.35 37.46
N ASN A 630 -6.36 1.48 37.32
CA ASN A 630 -7.81 1.58 37.49
C ASN A 630 -8.62 1.37 36.20
N ILE A 631 -7.99 1.25 35.02
CA ILE A 631 -8.73 1.05 33.76
C ILE A 631 -9.64 -0.18 33.81
N ASP A 632 -9.23 -1.26 34.47
CA ASP A 632 -10.04 -2.49 34.56
C ASP A 632 -11.34 -2.28 35.38
N LEU A 633 -11.41 -1.23 36.21
CA LEU A 633 -12.56 -0.90 37.03
C LEU A 633 -13.57 0.02 36.33
N PHE A 634 -13.28 0.52 35.12
CA PHE A 634 -14.15 1.50 34.44
C PHE A 634 -15.56 0.98 34.15
N GLU A 635 -15.73 -0.32 33.91
CA GLU A 635 -17.05 -0.91 33.69
C GLU A 635 -17.86 -0.90 35.00
N GLU A 636 -17.28 -1.42 36.08
CA GLU A 636 -17.90 -1.45 37.41
C GLU A 636 -18.19 -0.04 37.95
N GLU A 637 -17.27 0.91 37.77
CA GLU A 637 -17.47 2.32 38.16
C GLU A 637 -18.62 2.97 37.39
N ALA A 638 -18.77 2.66 36.09
CA ALA A 638 -19.86 3.18 35.26
C ALA A 638 -21.21 2.61 35.69
N GLU A 639 -21.28 1.31 35.99
CA GLU A 639 -22.50 0.63 36.43
C GLU A 639 -22.94 1.07 37.82
N ALA A 640 -22.00 1.47 38.69
CA ALA A 640 -22.28 1.95 40.03
C ALA A 640 -22.89 3.38 40.08
N ILE A 641 -22.87 4.12 38.97
CA ILE A 641 -23.42 5.48 38.89
C ILE A 641 -24.91 5.42 38.53
N ASN A 642 -25.76 5.89 39.44
CA ASN A 642 -27.21 5.92 39.22
C ASN A 642 -27.67 7.23 38.56
N LEU A 643 -27.10 7.56 37.40
CA LEU A 643 -27.50 8.69 36.57
C LEU A 643 -27.78 8.25 35.14
N LYS A 644 -28.67 8.96 34.44
CA LYS A 644 -28.95 8.68 33.04
C LYS A 644 -27.84 9.24 32.15
N LYS A 645 -27.42 8.45 31.17
CA LYS A 645 -26.57 8.91 30.07
C LYS A 645 -27.39 9.75 29.08
N SER A 646 -26.73 10.66 28.38
CA SER A 646 -27.29 11.49 27.32
C SER A 646 -26.38 11.46 26.10
N ILE A 647 -26.84 12.03 24.99
CA ILE A 647 -25.94 12.33 23.88
C ILE A 647 -25.02 13.48 24.34
N ILE A 648 -23.72 13.29 24.19
CA ILE A 648 -22.68 14.28 24.52
C ILE A 648 -21.89 14.63 23.25
N HIS A 649 -21.24 15.79 23.27
CA HIS A 649 -20.41 16.23 22.16
C HIS A 649 -19.09 15.44 22.07
N ASN A 650 -18.47 15.09 23.22
CA ASN A 650 -17.27 14.24 23.35
C ASN A 650 -16.00 14.75 22.60
N ASP A 651 -16.04 16.03 22.24
CA ASP A 651 -14.90 16.87 21.80
C ASP A 651 -15.21 18.32 22.24
N PHE A 652 -15.80 18.48 23.43
CA PHE A 652 -16.35 19.76 23.91
C PHE A 652 -15.27 20.65 24.51
N ASN A 653 -14.34 21.11 23.67
CA ASN A 653 -13.22 21.97 24.05
C ASN A 653 -13.31 23.34 23.37
N SER A 654 -12.43 24.26 23.79
CA SER A 654 -12.48 25.66 23.35
C SER A 654 -12.06 25.92 21.90
N ARG A 655 -11.75 24.87 21.12
CA ARG A 655 -11.63 24.93 19.65
C ARG A 655 -12.98 24.84 18.95
N ASN A 656 -13.93 24.15 19.58
CA ASN A 656 -15.24 23.82 19.05
C ASN A 656 -16.35 24.74 19.59
N ILE A 657 -15.98 25.79 20.33
CA ILE A 657 -16.89 26.74 20.95
C ILE A 657 -16.45 28.16 20.62
N PHE A 658 -17.31 28.91 19.93
CA PHE A 658 -17.10 30.34 19.69
C PHE A 658 -18.04 31.16 20.56
N MET A 659 -17.59 32.32 21.02
CA MET A 659 -18.43 33.26 21.78
C MET A 659 -18.66 34.52 20.96
N ASP A 660 -19.92 34.84 20.68
CA ASP A 660 -20.27 36.09 20.03
C ASP A 660 -20.08 37.29 20.98
N TYR A 661 -20.17 38.52 20.46
CA TYR A 661 -20.07 39.73 21.26
C TYR A 661 -21.26 39.95 22.23
N SER A 662 -22.37 39.22 22.03
CA SER A 662 -23.54 39.21 22.92
C SER A 662 -23.40 38.16 24.05
N GLY A 663 -22.29 37.42 24.07
CA GLY A 663 -22.00 36.34 25.02
C GLY A 663 -22.73 35.02 24.73
N ASN A 664 -23.35 34.83 23.57
CA ASN A 664 -23.90 33.52 23.21
C ASN A 664 -22.78 32.60 22.69
N PRO A 665 -22.76 31.33 23.12
CA PRO A 665 -21.89 30.34 22.52
C PRO A 665 -22.46 29.82 21.20
N VAL A 666 -21.56 29.41 20.30
CA VAL A 666 -21.87 28.64 19.10
C VAL A 666 -21.02 27.37 19.14
N PHE A 667 -21.68 26.21 19.18
CA PHE A 667 -21.05 24.90 19.23
C PHE A 667 -20.91 24.32 17.82
N TYR A 668 -19.74 23.78 17.53
CA TYR A 668 -19.38 23.27 16.20
C TYR A 668 -18.62 21.94 16.32
N ASP A 669 -18.58 21.15 15.24
CA ASP A 669 -17.82 19.90 15.12
C ASP A 669 -18.34 18.69 15.94
N TRP A 670 -19.59 18.31 15.70
CA TRP A 670 -20.27 17.20 16.39
C TRP A 670 -19.86 15.78 15.92
N GLU A 671 -18.69 15.64 15.28
CA GLU A 671 -18.28 14.39 14.61
C GLU A 671 -17.94 13.24 15.56
N LEU A 672 -17.61 13.55 16.82
CA LEU A 672 -17.24 12.57 17.85
C LEU A 672 -18.32 12.28 18.88
N ALA A 673 -19.55 12.76 18.64
CA ALA A 673 -20.66 12.56 19.56
C ALA A 673 -20.89 11.07 19.87
N VAL A 674 -21.21 10.81 21.13
CA VAL A 674 -21.50 9.49 21.71
C VAL A 674 -22.55 9.62 22.81
N ILE A 675 -23.11 8.49 23.25
CA ILE A 675 -23.95 8.43 24.45
C ILE A 675 -23.03 8.14 25.64
N ASP A 676 -23.02 9.03 26.63
CA ASP A 676 -22.27 8.90 27.88
C ASP A 676 -22.84 9.84 28.96
N PHE A 677 -22.23 9.91 30.14
CA PHE A 677 -22.60 10.89 31.16
C PHE A 677 -22.26 12.31 30.69
N LYS A 678 -23.24 13.23 30.78
CA LYS A 678 -23.10 14.65 30.43
C LYS A 678 -21.90 15.37 31.04
N HIS A 679 -21.43 14.89 32.20
CA HIS A 679 -20.25 15.37 32.90
C HIS A 679 -19.00 15.35 32.01
N ARG A 680 -18.90 14.40 31.07
CA ARG A 680 -17.77 14.26 30.14
C ARG A 680 -17.51 15.53 29.31
N ASP A 681 -18.54 16.23 28.86
CA ASP A 681 -18.40 17.50 28.15
C ASP A 681 -17.92 18.62 29.08
N ILE A 682 -18.45 18.66 30.31
CA ILE A 682 -18.04 19.67 31.31
C ILE A 682 -16.59 19.49 31.73
N VAL A 683 -16.17 18.24 31.97
CA VAL A 683 -14.79 17.84 32.25
C VAL A 683 -13.86 18.38 31.17
N GLU A 684 -14.18 18.12 29.91
CA GLU A 684 -13.33 18.53 28.79
C GLU A 684 -13.26 20.05 28.68
N PHE A 685 -14.40 20.72 28.74
CA PHE A 685 -14.48 22.17 28.63
C PHE A 685 -13.66 22.85 29.72
N LEU A 686 -13.87 22.49 30.99
CA LEU A 686 -13.16 23.07 32.13
C LEU A 686 -11.65 22.79 32.07
N SER A 687 -11.24 21.61 31.58
CA SER A 687 -9.81 21.30 31.40
C SER A 687 -9.11 22.27 30.43
N PHE A 688 -9.84 22.78 29.42
CA PHE A 688 -9.31 23.72 28.44
C PHE A 688 -9.39 25.19 28.86
N VAL A 689 -10.44 25.60 29.57
CA VAL A 689 -10.73 27.03 29.82
C VAL A 689 -10.32 27.54 31.19
N LEU A 690 -10.07 26.65 32.16
CA LEU A 690 -9.53 27.08 33.45
C LEU A 690 -8.04 27.42 33.33
N ASN A 691 -7.63 28.50 34.01
CA ASN A 691 -6.21 28.86 34.15
C ASN A 691 -5.54 27.93 35.17
N ASP A 692 -4.24 27.67 35.02
CA ASP A 692 -3.47 26.71 35.82
C ASP A 692 -3.55 26.96 37.34
N ASN A 693 -3.84 28.19 37.76
CA ASN A 693 -3.96 28.61 39.14
C ASN A 693 -5.39 28.57 39.71
N PHE A 694 -6.36 27.93 39.03
CA PHE A 694 -7.73 27.80 39.55
C PHE A 694 -7.76 27.11 40.93
N THR A 695 -8.71 27.52 41.78
CA THR A 695 -8.85 27.01 43.14
C THR A 695 -9.96 25.95 43.27
N ASN A 696 -9.99 25.24 44.40
CA ASN A 696 -11.12 24.37 44.77
C ASN A 696 -12.46 25.11 44.68
N GLU A 697 -12.52 26.33 45.22
CA GLU A 697 -13.73 27.14 45.20
C GLU A 697 -14.19 27.44 43.77
N ASP A 698 -13.26 27.79 42.86
CA ASP A 698 -13.57 28.04 41.45
C ASP A 698 -14.16 26.80 40.78
N LEU A 699 -13.55 25.62 40.95
CA LEU A 699 -14.03 24.38 40.36
C LEU A 699 -15.44 24.03 40.89
N PHE A 700 -15.59 23.96 42.21
CA PHE A 700 -16.86 23.57 42.84
C PHE A 700 -17.99 24.57 42.56
N HIS A 701 -17.67 25.83 42.29
CA HIS A 701 -18.66 26.82 41.88
C HIS A 701 -19.29 26.45 40.53
N TYR A 702 -18.50 26.04 39.54
CA TYR A 702 -19.02 25.56 38.25
C TYR A 702 -19.73 24.21 38.35
N LEU A 703 -19.20 23.29 39.16
CA LEU A 703 -19.83 21.97 39.35
C LEU A 703 -21.19 22.08 40.02
N LYS A 704 -21.30 22.88 41.10
CA LYS A 704 -22.58 23.13 41.78
C LYS A 704 -23.57 23.85 40.85
N PHE A 705 -23.09 24.78 40.03
CA PHE A 705 -23.95 25.42 39.04
C PHE A 705 -24.50 24.41 38.02
N HIS A 706 -23.66 23.56 37.42
CA HIS A 706 -24.11 22.54 36.49
C HIS A 706 -25.06 21.53 37.15
N HIS A 707 -24.77 21.11 38.38
CA HIS A 707 -25.66 20.24 39.17
C HIS A 707 -27.02 20.89 39.44
N ASN A 708 -27.06 22.16 39.84
CA ASN A 708 -28.30 22.89 40.12
C ASN A 708 -29.18 23.06 38.87
N LEU A 709 -28.62 23.02 37.67
CA LEU A 709 -29.41 22.99 36.42
C LEU A 709 -30.16 21.66 36.20
N ASN A 710 -29.90 20.65 37.05
CA ASN A 710 -30.44 19.30 36.96
C ASN A 710 -31.08 18.93 38.31
N GLU A 711 -32.21 19.58 38.62
CA GLU A 711 -32.90 19.60 39.92
C GLU A 711 -33.18 18.22 40.58
N ASN A 712 -33.10 17.12 39.82
CA ASN A 712 -33.43 15.77 40.28
C ASN A 712 -32.21 14.86 40.55
N GLU A 713 -30.98 15.35 40.41
CA GLU A 713 -29.78 14.53 40.58
C GLU A 713 -29.20 14.65 42.00
N CYS A 714 -28.83 13.53 42.61
CA CYS A 714 -28.13 13.54 43.90
C CYS A 714 -26.71 14.10 43.72
N TRP A 715 -26.29 15.03 44.58
CA TRP A 715 -24.95 15.63 44.52
C TRP A 715 -23.82 14.57 44.63
N LEU A 716 -24.01 13.53 45.44
CA LEU A 716 -23.04 12.44 45.55
C LEU A 716 -22.92 11.63 44.24
N GLU A 717 -24.04 11.33 43.59
CA GLU A 717 -24.05 10.62 42.30
C GLU A 717 -23.48 11.50 41.17
N TYR A 718 -23.74 12.81 41.22
CA TYR A 718 -23.13 13.80 40.33
C TYR A 718 -21.60 13.79 40.45
N LEU A 719 -21.07 13.84 41.67
CA LEU A 719 -19.62 13.81 41.89
C LEU A 719 -18.98 12.49 41.44
N LYS A 720 -19.63 11.34 41.69
CA LYS A 720 -19.18 10.04 41.17
C LYS A 720 -19.10 10.05 39.64
N ALA A 721 -20.15 10.51 38.96
CA ALA A 721 -20.18 10.59 37.51
C ALA A 721 -19.12 11.54 36.95
N TYR A 722 -18.91 12.69 37.58
CA TYR A 722 -17.86 13.63 37.19
C TYR A 722 -16.46 13.02 37.35
N LYS A 723 -16.19 12.36 38.50
CA LYS A 723 -14.91 11.68 38.76
C LYS A 723 -14.64 10.57 37.74
N TYR A 724 -15.66 9.77 37.43
CA TYR A 724 -15.59 8.75 36.39
C TYR A 724 -15.29 9.35 35.01
N SER A 725 -16.07 10.35 34.58
CA SER A 725 -15.86 11.02 33.29
C SER A 725 -14.47 11.65 33.18
N LEU A 726 -13.90 12.15 34.29
CA LEU A 726 -12.56 12.70 34.35
C LEU A 726 -11.47 11.63 34.16
N LYS A 727 -11.60 10.47 34.80
CA LYS A 727 -10.70 9.32 34.59
C LYS A 727 -10.75 8.83 33.14
N VAL A 728 -11.95 8.67 32.57
CA VAL A 728 -12.14 8.25 31.17
C VAL A 728 -11.54 9.28 30.21
N TYR A 729 -11.78 10.58 30.45
CA TYR A 729 -11.20 11.65 29.65
C TYR A 729 -9.67 11.62 29.62
N LEU A 730 -9.05 11.47 30.79
CA LEU A 730 -7.60 11.34 30.94
C LEU A 730 -7.06 10.11 30.21
N ALA A 731 -7.69 8.95 30.41
CA ALA A 731 -7.24 7.67 29.86
C ALA A 731 -7.42 7.56 28.34
N CYS A 732 -8.44 8.22 27.77
CA CYS A 732 -8.79 8.07 26.37
C CYS A 732 -8.34 9.28 25.51
N ARG A 733 -8.80 10.50 25.83
CA ARG A 733 -8.61 11.67 24.97
C ARG A 733 -7.31 12.39 25.25
N VAL A 734 -7.02 12.68 26.52
CA VAL A 734 -5.78 13.38 26.91
C VAL A 734 -4.58 12.51 26.58
N SER A 735 -4.65 11.21 26.89
CA SER A 735 -3.56 10.29 26.56
C SER A 735 -3.28 10.25 25.05
N PHE A 736 -4.34 10.29 24.24
CA PHE A 736 -4.22 10.34 22.79
C PHE A 736 -3.54 11.63 22.30
N TYR A 737 -3.89 12.81 22.86
CA TYR A 737 -3.23 14.07 22.50
C TYR A 737 -1.74 14.04 22.84
N GLU A 738 -1.37 13.58 24.02
CA GLU A 738 0.02 13.53 24.46
C GLU A 738 0.85 12.51 23.64
N VAL A 739 0.32 11.31 23.37
CA VAL A 739 1.04 10.31 22.55
C VAL A 739 1.16 10.78 21.10
N SER A 740 0.10 11.38 20.56
CA SER A 740 0.16 11.99 19.22
C SER A 740 1.11 13.19 19.17
N GLY A 741 1.31 13.84 20.32
CA GLY A 741 2.29 14.89 20.60
C GLY A 741 3.72 14.56 20.15
N ILE A 742 4.09 13.27 20.15
CA ILE A 742 5.39 12.76 19.68
C ILE A 742 5.64 13.12 18.21
N LEU A 743 4.57 13.16 17.40
CA LEU A 743 4.65 13.42 15.95
C LEU A 743 4.14 14.79 15.55
N VAL A 744 3.17 15.35 16.30
CA VAL A 744 2.55 16.65 16.04
C VAL A 744 2.42 17.41 17.34
N LYS A 745 3.09 18.55 17.45
CA LYS A 745 3.11 19.34 18.69
C LYS A 745 1.73 19.97 18.97
N TYR A 746 1.15 19.64 20.12
CA TYR A 746 -0.07 20.29 20.65
C TYR A 746 0.30 21.13 21.88
N ASP A 747 0.44 22.45 21.72
CA ASP A 747 0.92 23.32 22.81
C ASP A 747 0.00 23.33 24.05
N PHE A 748 -1.30 23.04 23.86
CA PHE A 748 -2.29 23.02 24.94
C PHE A 748 -2.29 21.71 25.75
N SER A 749 -1.79 20.60 25.20
CA SER A 749 -2.11 19.26 25.71
C SER A 749 -1.61 19.02 27.14
N LYS A 750 -0.39 19.48 27.44
CA LYS A 750 0.21 19.38 28.78
C LYS A 750 -0.58 20.15 29.83
N ARG A 751 -1.00 21.37 29.49
CA ARG A 751 -1.82 22.20 30.39
C ARG A 751 -3.15 21.54 30.68
N VAL A 752 -3.82 21.06 29.63
CA VAL A 752 -5.10 20.35 29.73
C VAL A 752 -4.96 19.11 30.63
N MET A 753 -3.89 18.33 30.46
CA MET A 753 -3.59 17.19 31.33
C MET A 753 -3.41 17.60 32.79
N ASN A 754 -2.60 18.64 33.06
CA ASN A 754 -2.37 19.14 34.42
C ASN A 754 -3.67 19.64 35.08
N ASN A 755 -4.48 20.40 34.35
CA ASN A 755 -5.78 20.85 34.83
C ASN A 755 -6.71 19.68 35.14
N ALA A 756 -6.78 18.68 34.27
CA ALA A 756 -7.61 17.50 34.48
C ALA A 756 -7.17 16.68 35.71
N PHE A 757 -5.86 16.45 35.90
CA PHE A 757 -5.36 15.78 37.11
C PHE A 757 -5.58 16.60 38.37
N LYS A 758 -5.38 17.92 38.31
CA LYS A 758 -5.66 18.82 39.43
C LYS A 758 -7.15 18.77 39.82
N MET A 759 -8.07 18.78 38.85
CA MET A 759 -9.49 18.58 39.13
C MET A 759 -9.78 17.23 39.81
N LEU A 760 -9.06 16.16 39.44
CA LEU A 760 -9.24 14.84 40.02
C LEU A 760 -8.79 14.81 41.49
N GLU A 761 -7.64 15.39 41.79
CA GLU A 761 -7.10 15.51 43.15
C GLU A 761 -8.02 16.35 44.07
N MET A 762 -8.56 17.45 43.53
CA MET A 762 -9.53 18.30 44.22
C MET A 762 -10.82 17.57 44.59
N LEU A 763 -11.25 16.60 43.77
CA LEU A 763 -12.42 15.77 44.05
C LEU A 763 -12.12 14.65 45.04
N GLU A 764 -10.91 14.10 45.02
CA GLU A 764 -10.46 13.06 45.96
C GLU A 764 -10.26 13.59 47.38
N THR A 765 -9.96 14.88 47.52
CA THR A 765 -9.79 15.56 48.82
C THR A 765 -11.06 16.17 49.39
N TYR A 766 -12.19 16.11 48.67
CA TYR A 766 -13.48 16.66 49.07
C TYR A 766 -14.37 15.68 49.87
N GLU A 767 -13.94 14.41 50.01
CA GLU A 767 -14.67 13.39 50.77
C GLU A 767 -14.71 13.65 52.29
#